data_AF-A0A537FPM1-F1
#
_entry.id   AF-A0A537FPM1-F1
#
_cell.length_a   1.000
_cell.length_b   1.000
_cell.length_c   1.000
_cell.angle_alpha   90.00
_cell.angle_beta   90.00
_cell.angle_gamma   90.00
#
_symmetry.space_group_name_H-M   'P 1'
#
loop_
_entity.id
_entity.type
_entity.pdbx_description
1 polymer ?
#
loop_
_entity_poly.entity_id
_entity_poly.type
_entity_poly.pdbx_seq_one_letter_code
_entity_poly.pdbx_strand_id
1 'polypeptide(L)'
;MTRTYNDVSAKIRETIVEHMPKDAEITRIEFEGPRLAIYVRNVNLLSEQSYVVTEIVNLLHKRIVIRSDQSIRLPEREAEGYIRKLIPPEAEVTGINFDPSLGEVVVEAKKPGVAIGKEASVLQQVVKETRWRPRILRAPPLHSKIISSTRHILHTESEERSRILRDVGERIFRPTFSKAGYVRLVTLGAFREVGRAAMLIQAGDSTVLLDCGINPGAQDPSHAYPRFDADEFDLEKLDGVVISHAHLDHCGILPFLYKYGYDGPIYCSEPTQVLMTLHQLDYLDVHSREGEHSPFDQKDVREVVTHTIPLRYNVVTDVAPDIKLTLHNAGHILGSSIVHLHIGEGLHNIVYSADFKFGRTMMLDSAMAQFPRAETLIIESTYGGPDDIMPDREGVEGKLVSIVNETAEKNGKVLIPVPAVGRAQEIMLVLDAYMKNGALRELPIYIEGMVNEATAIHTAFPEYLVRDIKEQILHQDLNPFQSEYFHPVTHPGDRDEIVAGGPCVIIATSGMMEGGPAIDYFRRLAPDPRNTLAYVSYQVEGTLGNRIKNGLKEVSLFGPDGKMEMVKCNMRVESIEGFSGHSDRNQLLGFIKRMMPKPTRIIVNHGERRKSELFAQNVNRIFGIKTVVPDVLESLRLR
;
A
#
# COMPACT_ATOMS: atom_id res chain seq x y z
N MET A 1 4.81 -32.57 -26.31
CA MET A 1 4.35 -31.80 -25.13
C MET A 1 3.98 -30.36 -25.48
N THR A 2 4.54 -29.76 -26.52
CA THR A 2 4.17 -28.46 -27.11
C THR A 2 2.77 -28.39 -27.76
N ARG A 3 2.07 -29.52 -27.95
CA ARG A 3 0.78 -29.57 -28.66
C ARG A 3 -0.39 -29.01 -27.84
N THR A 4 -0.52 -29.38 -26.56
CA THR A 4 -1.67 -28.95 -25.74
C THR A 4 -1.62 -27.48 -25.29
N TYR A 5 -0.41 -26.91 -25.11
CA TYR A 5 -0.23 -25.49 -24.80
C TYR A 5 -0.69 -24.59 -25.96
N ASN A 6 -0.28 -24.95 -27.17
CA ASN A 6 -0.69 -24.24 -28.37
C ASN A 6 -2.21 -24.33 -28.56
N ASP A 7 -2.86 -25.43 -28.20
CA ASP A 7 -4.29 -25.62 -28.47
C ASP A 7 -5.21 -24.67 -27.68
N VAL A 8 -4.95 -24.37 -26.39
CA VAL A 8 -5.82 -23.49 -25.59
C VAL A 8 -5.60 -22.01 -25.95
N SER A 9 -4.34 -21.59 -26.01
CA SER A 9 -3.98 -20.22 -26.38
C SER A 9 -4.33 -19.92 -27.84
N ALA A 10 -4.17 -20.88 -28.76
CA ALA A 10 -4.64 -20.74 -30.15
C ALA A 10 -6.16 -20.63 -30.20
N LYS A 11 -6.90 -21.45 -29.46
CA LYS A 11 -8.37 -21.37 -29.43
C LYS A 11 -8.88 -20.03 -28.91
N ILE A 12 -8.23 -19.46 -27.88
CA ILE A 12 -8.52 -18.10 -27.42
C ILE A 12 -8.29 -17.08 -28.54
N ARG A 13 -7.14 -17.16 -29.22
CA ARG A 13 -6.80 -16.27 -30.34
C ARG A 13 -7.77 -16.41 -31.52
N GLU A 14 -8.13 -17.64 -31.89
CA GLU A 14 -9.11 -17.94 -32.94
C GLU A 14 -10.47 -17.35 -32.60
N THR A 15 -10.96 -17.56 -31.38
CA THR A 15 -12.25 -17.01 -30.93
C THR A 15 -12.28 -15.48 -31.05
N ILE A 16 -11.18 -14.80 -30.69
CA ILE A 16 -11.07 -13.34 -30.83
C ILE A 16 -11.11 -12.93 -32.29
N VAL A 17 -10.34 -13.58 -33.15
CA VAL A 17 -10.28 -13.25 -34.59
C VAL A 17 -11.63 -13.46 -35.28
N GLU A 18 -12.39 -14.48 -34.88
CA GLU A 18 -13.72 -14.76 -35.44
C GLU A 18 -14.78 -13.70 -35.07
N HIS A 19 -14.71 -13.15 -33.85
CA HIS A 19 -15.69 -12.20 -33.33
C HIS A 19 -15.30 -10.73 -33.56
N MET A 20 -14.01 -10.47 -33.79
CA MET A 20 -13.54 -9.12 -34.07
C MET A 20 -13.84 -8.69 -35.52
N PRO A 21 -14.33 -7.46 -35.73
CA PRO A 21 -14.54 -6.90 -37.07
C PRO A 21 -13.26 -6.90 -37.90
N LYS A 22 -13.36 -7.29 -39.17
CA LYS A 22 -12.21 -7.29 -40.09
C LYS A 22 -11.58 -5.90 -40.26
N ASP A 23 -12.41 -4.87 -40.19
CA ASP A 23 -12.00 -3.46 -40.30
C ASP A 23 -11.20 -2.96 -39.10
N ALA A 24 -11.12 -3.74 -38.01
CA ALA A 24 -10.26 -3.42 -36.86
C ALA A 24 -8.76 -3.54 -37.19
N GLU A 25 -8.40 -4.32 -38.22
CA GLU A 25 -7.01 -4.59 -38.61
C GLU A 25 -6.15 -5.05 -37.41
N ILE A 26 -6.48 -6.21 -36.85
CA ILE A 26 -5.71 -6.81 -35.74
C ILE A 26 -4.29 -7.10 -36.22
N THR A 27 -3.30 -6.59 -35.50
CA THR A 27 -1.88 -6.85 -35.77
C THR A 27 -1.34 -8.00 -34.94
N ARG A 28 -1.72 -8.08 -33.66
CA ARG A 28 -1.34 -9.16 -32.75
C ARG A 28 -2.29 -9.25 -31.55
N ILE A 29 -2.27 -10.42 -30.92
CA ILE A 29 -2.99 -10.72 -29.67
C ILE A 29 -1.96 -11.25 -28.68
N GLU A 30 -1.80 -10.57 -27.56
CA GLU A 30 -0.79 -10.87 -26.54
C GLU A 30 -1.44 -11.05 -25.17
N PHE A 31 -0.93 -11.99 -24.39
CA PHE A 31 -1.26 -12.08 -22.97
C PHE A 31 -0.31 -11.15 -22.22
N GLU A 32 -0.83 -10.16 -21.51
CA GLU A 32 -0.03 -9.13 -20.86
C GLU A 32 -0.48 -8.94 -19.41
N GLY A 33 0.28 -9.53 -18.50
CA GLY A 33 -0.09 -9.65 -17.10
C GLY A 33 -1.45 -10.34 -16.99
N PRO A 34 -2.38 -9.82 -16.18
CA PRO A 34 -3.70 -10.42 -15.98
C PRO A 34 -4.71 -10.08 -17.10
N ARG A 35 -4.24 -9.64 -18.28
CA ARG A 35 -5.10 -9.13 -19.36
C ARG A 35 -4.74 -9.74 -20.70
N LEU A 36 -5.72 -9.82 -21.57
CA LEU A 36 -5.57 -10.16 -22.97
C LEU A 36 -5.58 -8.88 -23.80
N ALA A 37 -4.43 -8.51 -24.34
CA ALA A 37 -4.25 -7.30 -25.14
C ALA A 37 -4.45 -7.61 -26.63
N ILE A 38 -5.38 -6.90 -27.27
CA ILE A 38 -5.61 -6.96 -28.71
C ILE A 38 -5.05 -5.69 -29.32
N TYR A 39 -4.05 -5.81 -30.19
CA TYR A 39 -3.46 -4.68 -30.89
C TYR A 39 -4.12 -4.48 -32.25
N VAL A 40 -4.56 -3.25 -32.51
CA VAL A 40 -5.31 -2.86 -33.71
C VAL A 40 -4.68 -1.65 -34.40
N ARG A 41 -4.78 -1.57 -35.72
CA ARG A 41 -4.44 -0.35 -36.46
C ARG A 41 -5.61 0.64 -36.55
N ASN A 42 -6.84 0.13 -36.58
CA ASN A 42 -8.02 0.99 -36.64
C ASN A 42 -8.65 1.20 -35.26
N VAL A 43 -8.09 2.17 -34.52
CA VAL A 43 -8.51 2.49 -33.15
C VAL A 43 -9.88 3.19 -33.10
N ASN A 44 -10.35 3.76 -34.21
CA ASN A 44 -11.64 4.45 -34.26
C ASN A 44 -12.83 3.49 -34.08
N LEU A 45 -12.68 2.25 -34.54
CA LEU A 45 -13.68 1.19 -34.40
C LEU A 45 -14.02 0.89 -32.93
N LEU A 46 -13.13 1.22 -31.99
CA LEU A 46 -13.31 1.00 -30.55
C LEU A 46 -14.39 1.89 -29.94
N SER A 47 -14.58 3.08 -30.51
CA SER A 47 -15.63 4.01 -30.04
C SER A 47 -16.99 3.65 -30.65
N GLU A 48 -17.00 3.12 -31.87
CA GLU A 48 -18.21 2.84 -32.64
C GLU A 48 -18.80 1.45 -32.36
N GLN A 49 -17.97 0.46 -32.00
CA GLN A 49 -18.37 -0.95 -31.84
C GLN A 49 -17.91 -1.56 -30.51
N SER A 50 -18.06 -0.81 -29.42
CA SER A 50 -17.64 -1.24 -28.07
C SER A 50 -18.34 -2.52 -27.55
N TYR A 51 -19.50 -2.87 -28.11
CA TYR A 51 -20.24 -4.09 -27.76
C TYR A 51 -19.45 -5.37 -28.04
N VAL A 52 -18.62 -5.38 -29.09
CA VAL A 52 -17.80 -6.55 -29.49
C VAL A 52 -16.88 -6.99 -28.35
N VAL A 53 -16.25 -6.03 -27.67
CA VAL A 53 -15.38 -6.34 -26.52
C VAL A 53 -16.17 -7.04 -25.42
N THR A 54 -17.39 -6.57 -25.16
CA THR A 54 -18.26 -7.14 -24.13
C THR A 54 -18.68 -8.56 -24.49
N GLU A 55 -19.00 -8.83 -25.75
CA GLU A 55 -19.32 -10.17 -26.24
C GLU A 55 -18.13 -11.14 -26.06
N ILE A 56 -16.94 -10.75 -26.47
CA ILE A 56 -15.74 -11.61 -26.34
C ILE A 56 -15.39 -11.83 -24.86
N VAL A 57 -15.51 -10.81 -24.01
CA VAL A 57 -15.30 -10.95 -22.55
C VAL A 57 -16.32 -11.93 -21.95
N ASN A 58 -17.58 -11.90 -22.38
CA ASN A 58 -18.61 -12.82 -21.92
C ASN A 58 -18.38 -14.27 -22.41
N LEU A 59 -17.82 -14.44 -23.60
CA LEU A 59 -17.50 -15.76 -24.16
C LEU A 59 -16.27 -16.38 -23.50
N LEU A 60 -15.22 -15.59 -23.27
CA LEU A 60 -13.94 -16.08 -22.75
C LEU A 60 -13.85 -16.02 -21.22
N HIS A 61 -14.70 -15.22 -20.56
CA HIS A 61 -14.60 -14.89 -19.12
C HIS A 61 -13.22 -14.35 -18.72
N LYS A 62 -12.52 -13.69 -19.66
CA LYS A 62 -11.19 -13.09 -19.47
C LYS A 62 -11.25 -11.58 -19.70
N ARG A 63 -10.38 -10.83 -19.02
CA ARG A 63 -10.27 -9.38 -19.20
C ARG A 63 -9.56 -9.06 -20.50
N ILE A 64 -10.25 -8.32 -21.37
CA ILE A 64 -9.72 -7.89 -22.65
C ILE A 64 -9.44 -6.39 -22.62
N VAL A 65 -8.31 -5.99 -23.18
CA VAL A 65 -7.97 -4.59 -23.43
C VAL A 65 -7.60 -4.44 -24.90
N ILE A 66 -8.11 -3.40 -25.53
CA ILE A 66 -7.71 -3.07 -26.89
C ILE A 66 -6.69 -1.93 -26.86
N ARG A 67 -5.65 -2.07 -27.68
CA ARG A 67 -4.53 -1.14 -27.78
C ARG A 67 -4.24 -0.78 -29.22
N SER A 68 -3.70 0.42 -29.41
CA SER A 68 -3.15 0.81 -30.69
C SER A 68 -1.82 0.10 -30.94
N ASP A 69 -1.61 -0.33 -32.18
CA ASP A 69 -0.31 -0.85 -32.58
C ASP A 69 0.79 0.22 -32.44
N GLN A 70 2.00 -0.20 -32.02
CA GLN A 70 3.13 0.72 -31.88
C GLN A 70 3.50 1.40 -33.20
N SER A 71 3.32 0.74 -34.34
CA SER A 71 3.69 1.27 -35.65
C SER A 71 2.85 2.47 -36.09
N ILE A 72 1.69 2.70 -35.45
CA ILE A 72 0.76 3.79 -35.79
C ILE A 72 0.71 4.88 -34.72
N ARG A 73 1.39 4.69 -33.58
CA ARG A 73 1.48 5.69 -32.51
C ARG A 73 2.39 6.83 -32.95
N LEU A 74 1.95 8.07 -32.72
CA LEU A 74 2.83 9.22 -32.93
C LEU A 74 4.03 9.17 -31.97
N PRO A 75 5.21 9.67 -32.38
CA PRO A 75 6.32 9.89 -31.47
C PRO A 75 5.89 10.75 -30.27
N GLU A 76 6.39 10.44 -29.07
CA GLU A 76 5.93 11.06 -27.81
C GLU A 76 5.95 12.59 -27.86
N ARG A 77 7.02 13.18 -28.39
CA ARG A 77 7.17 14.64 -28.50
C ARG A 77 6.10 15.27 -29.40
N GLU A 78 5.74 14.61 -30.49
CA GLU A 78 4.68 15.07 -31.39
C GLU A 78 3.31 14.86 -30.74
N ALA A 79 3.07 13.69 -30.15
CA ALA A 79 1.85 13.37 -29.42
C ALA A 79 1.59 14.37 -28.29
N GLU A 80 2.61 14.74 -27.50
CA GLU A 80 2.51 15.76 -26.46
C GLU A 80 2.06 17.11 -27.04
N GLY A 81 2.63 17.51 -28.17
CA GLY A 81 2.24 18.74 -28.89
C GLY A 81 0.78 18.73 -29.34
N TYR A 82 0.26 17.59 -29.80
CA TYR A 82 -1.17 17.44 -30.13
C TYR A 82 -2.05 17.45 -28.88
N ILE A 83 -1.67 16.73 -27.83
CA ILE A 83 -2.43 16.66 -26.56
C ILE A 83 -2.59 18.05 -25.96
N ARG A 84 -1.52 18.85 -25.91
CA ARG A 84 -1.56 20.23 -25.39
C ARG A 84 -2.43 21.17 -26.23
N LYS A 85 -2.61 20.88 -27.52
CA LYS A 85 -3.49 21.65 -28.42
C LYS A 85 -4.95 21.23 -28.31
N LEU A 86 -5.20 19.94 -28.12
CA LEU A 86 -6.55 19.36 -28.05
C LEU A 86 -7.21 19.60 -26.68
N ILE A 87 -6.43 19.53 -25.60
CA ILE A 87 -6.93 19.77 -24.26
C ILE A 87 -7.10 21.29 -24.04
N PRO A 88 -8.28 21.75 -23.62
CA PRO A 88 -8.52 23.18 -23.38
C PRO A 88 -7.56 23.74 -22.31
N PRO A 89 -6.97 24.95 -22.50
CA PRO A 89 -6.07 25.57 -21.53
C PRO A 89 -6.68 25.72 -20.13
N GLU A 90 -8.01 25.85 -20.04
CA GLU A 90 -8.78 25.94 -18.80
C GLU A 90 -8.70 24.67 -17.95
N ALA A 91 -8.30 23.53 -18.55
CA ALA A 91 -8.05 22.30 -17.82
C ALA A 91 -6.79 22.39 -16.92
N GLU A 92 -5.88 23.32 -17.22
CA GLU A 92 -4.60 23.53 -16.53
C GLU A 92 -3.78 22.23 -16.44
N VAL A 93 -3.30 21.76 -17.59
CA VAL A 93 -2.44 20.57 -17.67
C VAL A 93 -1.08 20.84 -17.02
N THR A 94 -0.76 20.10 -15.97
CA THR A 94 0.49 20.21 -15.21
C THR A 94 1.55 19.21 -15.66
N GLY A 95 1.15 18.07 -16.22
CA GLY A 95 2.07 17.00 -16.60
C GLY A 95 1.50 16.08 -17.66
N ILE A 96 2.37 15.55 -18.52
CA ILE A 96 2.06 14.52 -19.52
C ILE A 96 3.17 13.48 -19.42
N ASN A 97 2.82 12.24 -19.11
CA ASN A 97 3.75 11.13 -18.95
C ASN A 97 3.30 9.96 -19.82
N PHE A 98 4.19 9.40 -20.63
CA PHE A 98 3.88 8.26 -21.48
C PHE A 98 4.19 6.95 -20.76
N ASP A 99 3.39 5.92 -21.03
CA ASP A 99 3.71 4.52 -20.73
C ASP A 99 3.75 3.75 -22.06
N PRO A 100 4.94 3.63 -22.69
CA PRO A 100 5.09 2.95 -23.97
C PRO A 100 4.67 1.49 -23.92
N SER A 101 4.87 0.83 -22.77
CA SER A 101 4.55 -0.58 -22.55
C SER A 101 3.05 -0.84 -22.56
N LEU A 102 2.25 0.16 -22.15
CA LEU A 102 0.79 0.10 -22.18
C LEU A 102 0.15 0.76 -23.41
N GLY A 103 0.90 1.60 -24.14
CA GLY A 103 0.32 2.48 -25.15
C GLY A 103 -0.57 3.58 -24.57
N GLU A 104 -0.33 3.92 -23.30
CA GLU A 104 -1.11 4.90 -22.56
C GLU A 104 -0.33 6.20 -22.36
N VAL A 105 -1.07 7.31 -22.25
CA VAL A 105 -0.52 8.61 -21.88
C VAL A 105 -1.29 9.14 -20.68
N VAL A 106 -0.59 9.33 -19.57
CA VAL A 106 -1.15 9.89 -18.34
C VAL A 106 -1.05 11.40 -18.41
N VAL A 107 -2.20 12.08 -18.39
CA VAL A 107 -2.28 13.54 -18.40
C VAL A 107 -2.79 14.02 -17.06
N GLU A 108 -2.01 14.85 -16.39
CA GLU A 108 -2.37 15.48 -15.12
C GLU A 108 -2.91 16.89 -15.38
N ALA A 109 -4.12 17.14 -14.90
CA ALA A 109 -4.81 18.42 -15.08
C ALA A 109 -5.48 18.85 -13.76
N LYS A 110 -5.47 20.14 -13.43
CA LYS A 110 -6.20 20.60 -12.22
C LYS A 110 -7.70 20.42 -12.36
N LYS A 111 -8.23 20.53 -13.59
CA LYS A 111 -9.66 20.30 -13.88
C LYS A 111 -9.83 19.13 -14.86
N PRO A 112 -9.77 17.87 -14.39
CA PRO A 112 -9.89 16.68 -15.24
C PRO A 112 -11.15 16.63 -16.09
N GLY A 113 -12.29 17.09 -15.56
CA GLY A 113 -13.55 17.10 -16.31
C GLY A 113 -13.49 17.94 -17.59
N VAL A 114 -12.72 19.03 -17.58
CA VAL A 114 -12.48 19.87 -18.75
C VAL A 114 -11.54 19.16 -19.73
N ALA A 115 -10.49 18.50 -19.23
CA ALA A 115 -9.57 17.72 -20.06
C ALA A 115 -10.20 16.48 -20.71
N ILE A 116 -11.23 15.89 -20.08
CA ILE A 116 -12.00 14.76 -20.63
C ILE A 116 -12.95 15.26 -21.73
N GLY A 117 -13.54 16.44 -21.55
CA GLY A 117 -14.57 16.99 -22.44
C GLY A 117 -15.94 16.35 -22.23
N LYS A 118 -16.99 16.99 -22.74
CA LYS A 118 -18.36 16.41 -22.73
C LYS A 118 -18.34 15.09 -23.48
N GLU A 119 -18.95 14.06 -22.89
CA GLU A 119 -19.02 12.69 -23.45
C GLU A 119 -17.65 12.12 -23.86
N ALA A 120 -16.59 12.51 -23.15
CA ALA A 120 -15.20 12.10 -23.43
C ALA A 120 -14.70 12.49 -24.84
N SER A 121 -15.29 13.52 -25.46
CA SER A 121 -14.97 13.96 -26.83
C SER A 121 -13.49 14.33 -27.02
N VAL A 122 -12.86 14.96 -26.02
CA VAL A 122 -11.43 15.31 -26.08
C VAL A 122 -10.58 14.04 -26.01
N LEU A 123 -10.94 13.06 -25.19
CA LEU A 123 -10.22 11.78 -25.14
C LEU A 123 -10.28 11.04 -26.47
N GLN A 124 -11.46 11.00 -27.09
CA GLN A 124 -11.64 10.38 -28.41
C GLN A 124 -10.80 11.09 -29.48
N GLN A 125 -10.73 12.43 -29.45
CA GLN A 125 -9.86 13.19 -30.35
C GLN A 125 -8.37 12.90 -30.10
N VAL A 126 -7.93 12.84 -28.84
CA VAL A 126 -6.55 12.48 -28.51
C VAL A 126 -6.21 11.09 -29.04
N VAL A 127 -7.06 10.10 -28.85
CA VAL A 127 -6.87 8.75 -29.42
C VAL A 127 -6.84 8.81 -30.95
N LYS A 128 -7.77 9.54 -31.57
CA LYS A 128 -7.86 9.65 -33.03
C LYS A 128 -6.63 10.32 -33.65
N GLU A 129 -6.07 11.35 -33.01
CA GLU A 129 -4.95 12.13 -33.55
C GLU A 129 -3.58 11.55 -33.15
N THR A 130 -3.44 11.01 -31.95
CA THR A 130 -2.13 10.54 -31.45
C THR A 130 -1.98 9.03 -31.44
N ARG A 131 -3.10 8.31 -31.45
CA ARG A 131 -3.18 6.85 -31.28
C ARG A 131 -2.69 6.40 -29.90
N TRP A 132 -2.39 7.32 -28.99
CA TRP A 132 -2.16 7.01 -27.58
C TRP A 132 -3.49 7.01 -26.82
N ARG A 133 -3.61 6.10 -25.84
CA ARG A 133 -4.79 6.04 -24.99
C ARG A 133 -4.62 6.99 -23.79
N PRO A 134 -5.40 8.09 -23.70
CA PRO A 134 -5.26 9.03 -22.60
C PRO A 134 -5.89 8.50 -21.31
N ARG A 135 -5.15 8.61 -20.21
CA ARG A 135 -5.63 8.48 -18.83
C ARG A 135 -5.53 9.84 -18.16
N ILE A 136 -6.66 10.53 -18.00
CA ILE A 136 -6.67 11.83 -17.32
C ILE A 136 -6.73 11.61 -15.80
N LEU A 137 -5.78 12.22 -15.10
CA LEU A 137 -5.71 12.26 -13.64
C LEU A 137 -5.82 13.71 -13.16
N ARG A 138 -6.31 13.90 -11.94
CA ARG A 138 -6.19 15.20 -11.27
C ARG A 138 -4.73 15.45 -10.93
N ALA A 139 -4.25 16.65 -11.25
CA ALA A 139 -2.93 17.09 -10.80
C ALA A 139 -2.90 17.08 -9.26
N PRO A 140 -1.94 16.36 -8.64
CA PRO A 140 -1.84 16.34 -7.19
C PRO A 140 -1.50 17.75 -6.68
N PRO A 141 -2.07 18.18 -5.54
CA PRO A 141 -1.79 19.51 -4.99
C PRO A 141 -0.37 19.63 -4.42
N LEU A 142 0.25 18.49 -4.08
CA LEU A 142 1.63 18.39 -3.65
C LEU A 142 2.42 17.50 -4.62
N HIS A 143 3.62 17.93 -4.99
CA HIS A 143 4.51 17.12 -5.81
C HIS A 143 5.23 16.07 -4.96
N SER A 144 5.16 14.81 -5.39
CA SER A 144 5.89 13.69 -4.78
C SER A 144 7.07 13.29 -5.65
N LYS A 145 8.27 13.26 -5.06
CA LYS A 145 9.48 12.77 -5.73
C LYS A 145 9.39 11.28 -6.03
N ILE A 146 8.76 10.49 -5.15
CA ILE A 146 8.63 9.04 -5.31
C ILE A 146 7.68 8.70 -6.45
N ILE A 147 6.54 9.41 -6.59
CA ILE A 147 5.64 9.22 -7.75
C ILE A 147 6.37 9.51 -9.05
N SER A 148 7.09 10.65 -9.12
CA SER A 148 7.86 11.03 -10.31
C SER A 148 8.97 10.02 -10.63
N SER A 149 9.69 9.53 -9.61
CA SER A 149 10.72 8.50 -9.76
C SER A 149 10.13 7.16 -10.24
N THR A 150 9.02 6.72 -9.65
CA THR A 150 8.31 5.49 -10.04
C THR A 150 7.89 5.54 -11.51
N ARG A 151 7.30 6.66 -11.94
CA ARG A 151 6.91 6.87 -13.34
C ARG A 151 8.11 6.89 -14.29
N HIS A 152 9.20 7.54 -13.88
CA HIS A 152 10.42 7.59 -14.65
C HIS A 152 11.04 6.20 -14.84
N ILE A 153 11.03 5.36 -13.80
CA ILE A 153 11.46 3.96 -13.90
C ILE A 153 10.58 3.21 -14.89
N LEU A 154 9.24 3.27 -14.75
CA LEU A 154 8.31 2.56 -15.63
C LEU A 154 8.42 3.00 -17.10
N HIS A 155 8.73 4.27 -17.35
CA HIS A 155 8.98 4.79 -18.70
C HIS A 155 10.31 4.30 -19.27
N THR A 156 11.38 4.41 -18.48
CA THR A 156 12.75 4.05 -18.91
C THR A 156 12.88 2.54 -19.13
N GLU A 157 12.25 1.73 -18.28
CA GLU A 157 12.24 0.27 -18.35
C GLU A 157 11.07 -0.28 -19.18
N SER A 158 10.50 0.51 -20.10
CA SER A 158 9.26 0.14 -20.81
C SER A 158 9.39 -1.07 -21.73
N GLU A 159 10.55 -1.28 -22.36
CA GLU A 159 10.82 -2.49 -23.16
C GLU A 159 10.85 -3.73 -22.27
N GLU A 160 11.56 -3.65 -21.15
CA GLU A 160 11.67 -4.74 -20.19
C GLU A 160 10.34 -5.05 -19.53
N ARG A 161 9.59 -4.00 -19.15
CA ARG A 161 8.23 -4.14 -18.65
C ARG A 161 7.30 -4.83 -19.66
N SER A 162 7.47 -4.58 -20.95
CA SER A 162 6.70 -5.26 -22.00
C SER A 162 7.07 -6.74 -22.11
N ARG A 163 8.33 -7.12 -21.88
CA ARG A 163 8.74 -8.53 -21.73
C ARG A 163 8.08 -9.14 -20.49
N ILE A 164 8.24 -8.53 -19.33
CA ILE A 164 7.70 -9.02 -18.05
C ILE A 164 6.19 -9.24 -18.16
N LEU A 165 5.43 -8.27 -18.68
CA LEU A 165 3.98 -8.42 -18.85
C LEU A 165 3.65 -9.63 -19.74
N ARG A 166 4.39 -9.85 -20.83
CA ARG A 166 4.16 -11.02 -21.70
C ARG A 166 4.45 -12.33 -20.99
N ASP A 167 5.58 -12.42 -20.31
CA ASP A 167 5.98 -13.63 -19.57
C ASP A 167 4.98 -13.95 -18.44
N VAL A 168 4.54 -12.92 -17.71
CA VAL A 168 3.49 -13.05 -16.69
C VAL A 168 2.16 -13.49 -17.30
N GLY A 169 1.77 -12.93 -18.44
CA GLY A 169 0.54 -13.31 -19.14
C GLY A 169 0.55 -14.77 -19.58
N GLU A 170 1.62 -15.21 -20.25
CA GLU A 170 1.81 -16.60 -20.65
C GLU A 170 1.79 -17.55 -19.43
N ARG A 171 2.39 -17.14 -18.30
CA ARG A 171 2.30 -17.91 -17.04
C ARG A 171 0.88 -17.97 -16.48
N ILE A 172 0.14 -16.87 -16.42
CA ILE A 172 -1.24 -16.84 -15.86
C ILE A 172 -2.19 -17.70 -16.68
N PHE A 173 -2.06 -17.69 -18.01
CA PHE A 173 -2.98 -18.38 -18.91
C PHE A 173 -2.46 -19.74 -19.41
N ARG A 174 -1.38 -20.26 -18.80
CA ARG A 174 -0.87 -21.60 -19.10
C ARG A 174 -1.94 -22.66 -18.82
N PRO A 175 -1.99 -23.76 -19.60
CA PRO A 175 -2.84 -24.90 -19.26
C PRO A 175 -2.37 -25.55 -17.96
N THR A 176 -3.32 -25.98 -17.14
CA THR A 176 -3.04 -26.79 -15.95
C THR A 176 -3.01 -28.27 -16.29
N PHE A 177 -2.16 -29.05 -15.63
CA PHE A 177 -2.12 -30.50 -15.83
C PHE A 177 -3.37 -31.16 -15.26
N SER A 178 -3.85 -30.63 -14.13
CA SER A 178 -5.10 -31.03 -13.49
C SER A 178 -5.73 -29.82 -12.82
N LYS A 179 -7.05 -29.85 -12.62
CA LYS A 179 -7.72 -28.84 -11.78
C LYS A 179 -7.14 -28.91 -10.37
N ALA A 180 -7.03 -27.77 -9.68
CA ALA A 180 -6.62 -27.72 -8.28
C ALA A 180 -7.36 -28.79 -7.45
N GLY A 181 -6.62 -29.80 -6.97
CA GLY A 181 -7.15 -30.90 -6.16
C GLY A 181 -7.01 -30.67 -4.65
N TYR A 182 -6.19 -29.69 -4.27
CA TYR A 182 -5.92 -29.31 -2.89
C TYR A 182 -5.64 -27.82 -2.79
N VAL A 183 -5.77 -27.30 -1.57
CA VAL A 183 -5.27 -25.97 -1.20
C VAL A 183 -4.48 -26.09 0.10
N ARG A 184 -3.25 -25.56 0.11
CA ARG A 184 -2.33 -25.59 1.25
C ARG A 184 -1.83 -24.19 1.56
N LEU A 185 -1.75 -23.87 2.85
CA LEU A 185 -1.07 -22.70 3.40
C LEU A 185 0.24 -23.17 4.05
N VAL A 186 1.37 -22.54 3.72
CA VAL A 186 2.65 -22.71 4.42
C VAL A 186 3.01 -21.40 5.10
N THR A 187 3.30 -21.45 6.38
CA THR A 187 3.60 -20.27 7.20
C THR A 187 5.10 -19.97 7.18
N LEU A 188 5.53 -18.82 6.65
CA LEU A 188 6.96 -18.47 6.54
C LEU A 188 7.39 -17.38 7.54
N GLY A 189 6.44 -16.60 8.06
CA GLY A 189 6.65 -15.60 9.11
C GLY A 189 5.33 -14.95 9.54
N ALA A 190 5.35 -14.16 10.61
CA ALA A 190 4.18 -13.52 11.22
C ALA A 190 3.13 -14.49 11.81
N PHE A 191 3.53 -15.68 12.26
CA PHE A 191 2.65 -16.57 13.03
C PHE A 191 3.19 -16.69 14.46
N ARG A 192 2.35 -16.33 15.44
CA ARG A 192 2.73 -16.18 16.87
C ARG A 192 3.77 -15.08 17.15
N GLU A 193 3.94 -14.17 16.20
CA GLU A 193 4.83 -13.01 16.25
C GLU A 193 4.24 -11.84 15.42
N VAL A 194 4.82 -10.66 15.59
CA VAL A 194 4.58 -9.46 14.75
C VAL A 194 5.87 -9.17 13.99
N GLY A 195 5.77 -8.80 12.71
CA GLY A 195 6.93 -8.64 11.83
C GLY A 195 7.08 -9.77 10.82
N ARG A 196 7.90 -9.52 9.78
CA ARG A 196 8.29 -10.48 8.73
C ARG A 196 7.14 -11.28 8.12
N ALA A 197 6.01 -10.63 7.86
CA ALA A 197 4.84 -11.30 7.30
C ALA A 197 5.16 -11.91 5.94
N ALA A 198 4.92 -13.22 5.83
CA ALA A 198 5.08 -14.00 4.62
C ALA A 198 4.37 -15.34 4.78
N MET A 199 3.54 -15.69 3.80
CA MET A 199 2.90 -17.00 3.76
C MET A 199 2.65 -17.47 2.33
N LEU A 200 2.84 -18.76 2.10
CA LEU A 200 2.70 -19.37 0.79
C LEU A 200 1.32 -20.00 0.64
N ILE A 201 0.60 -19.65 -0.41
CA ILE A 201 -0.64 -20.31 -0.83
C ILE A 201 -0.34 -21.18 -2.03
N GLN A 202 -0.56 -22.48 -1.88
CA GLN A 202 -0.36 -23.47 -2.94
C GLN A 202 -1.69 -24.13 -3.31
N ALA A 203 -2.02 -24.11 -4.59
CA ALA A 203 -3.24 -24.68 -5.13
C ALA A 203 -2.97 -25.33 -6.48
N GLY A 204 -3.00 -26.66 -6.53
CA GLY A 204 -2.65 -27.40 -7.75
C GLY A 204 -1.24 -27.03 -8.23
N ASP A 205 -1.15 -26.54 -9.47
CA ASP A 205 0.09 -26.11 -10.12
C ASP A 205 0.44 -24.63 -9.85
N SER A 206 -0.29 -23.97 -8.94
CA SER A 206 -0.13 -22.55 -8.64
C SER A 206 0.42 -22.27 -7.25
N THR A 207 1.35 -21.34 -7.15
CA THR A 207 1.97 -20.90 -5.89
C THR A 207 2.02 -19.38 -5.83
N VAL A 208 1.41 -18.78 -4.81
CA VAL A 208 1.42 -17.32 -4.59
C VAL A 208 1.91 -17.03 -3.18
N LEU A 209 2.80 -16.04 -3.05
CA LEU A 209 3.27 -15.53 -1.76
C LEU A 209 2.40 -14.35 -1.34
N LEU A 210 1.88 -14.36 -0.12
CA LEU A 210 1.20 -13.23 0.50
C LEU A 210 2.14 -12.55 1.48
N ASP A 211 2.39 -11.26 1.25
CA ASP A 211 3.38 -10.41 1.92
C ASP A 211 4.82 -10.94 1.88
N CYS A 212 5.78 -10.03 2.07
CA CYS A 212 7.21 -10.29 2.06
C CYS A 212 7.94 -9.24 2.93
N GLY A 213 7.74 -9.35 4.24
CA GLY A 213 8.16 -8.34 5.21
C GLY A 213 9.51 -8.57 5.91
N ILE A 214 9.88 -7.62 6.76
CA ILE A 214 11.01 -7.69 7.71
C ILE A 214 10.48 -7.55 9.14
N ASN A 215 11.11 -8.18 10.12
CA ASN A 215 10.92 -7.84 11.52
C ASN A 215 11.98 -6.82 11.95
N PRO A 216 11.65 -5.53 12.05
CA PRO A 216 12.63 -4.49 12.36
C PRO A 216 13.18 -4.56 13.78
N GLY A 217 12.51 -5.27 14.70
CA GLY A 217 12.97 -5.46 16.08
C GLY A 217 13.99 -6.59 16.25
N ALA A 218 14.21 -7.41 15.22
CA ALA A 218 15.12 -8.54 15.29
C ALA A 218 16.50 -8.17 14.74
N GLN A 219 17.53 -8.42 15.56
CA GLN A 219 18.94 -8.23 15.20
C GLN A 219 19.52 -9.43 14.44
N ASP A 220 18.95 -10.62 14.67
CA ASP A 220 19.39 -11.85 14.05
C ASP A 220 18.62 -12.11 12.74
N PRO A 221 19.30 -12.35 11.61
CA PRO A 221 18.67 -12.60 10.31
C PRO A 221 17.61 -13.70 10.31
N SER A 222 17.77 -14.76 11.11
CA SER A 222 16.80 -15.87 11.17
C SER A 222 15.48 -15.49 11.85
N HIS A 223 15.46 -14.34 12.54
CA HIS A 223 14.27 -13.74 13.15
C HIS A 223 13.83 -12.47 12.42
N ALA A 224 14.74 -11.79 11.72
CA ALA A 224 14.47 -10.59 10.93
C ALA A 224 13.74 -10.90 9.62
N TYR A 225 14.01 -12.04 9.01
CA TYR A 225 13.47 -12.38 7.69
C TYR A 225 12.51 -13.57 7.72
N PRO A 226 11.61 -13.67 6.73
CA PRO A 226 10.82 -14.87 6.50
C PRO A 226 11.70 -16.10 6.28
N ARG A 227 11.15 -17.28 6.56
CA ARG A 227 11.81 -18.57 6.35
C ARG A 227 11.86 -18.98 4.88
N PHE A 228 12.60 -18.22 4.07
CA PHE A 228 12.88 -18.57 2.66
C PHE A 228 13.78 -19.81 2.52
N ASP A 229 14.33 -20.31 3.63
CA ASP A 229 15.05 -21.57 3.74
C ASP A 229 14.12 -22.79 3.89
N ALA A 230 12.79 -22.60 3.88
CA ALA A 230 11.83 -23.70 3.89
C ALA A 230 11.86 -24.49 2.58
N ASP A 231 11.83 -25.82 2.65
CA ASP A 231 11.82 -26.72 1.48
C ASP A 231 10.63 -26.45 0.54
N GLU A 232 9.50 -25.95 1.08
CA GLU A 232 8.32 -25.60 0.30
C GLU A 232 8.43 -24.28 -0.47
N PHE A 233 9.42 -23.44 -0.18
CA PHE A 233 9.62 -22.16 -0.83
C PHE A 233 10.61 -22.28 -2.00
N ASP A 234 10.09 -22.10 -3.21
CA ASP A 234 10.86 -22.19 -4.45
C ASP A 234 10.51 -21.00 -5.35
N LEU A 235 11.52 -20.15 -5.62
CA LEU A 235 11.36 -18.95 -6.43
C LEU A 235 10.94 -19.26 -7.86
N GLU A 236 11.37 -20.38 -8.44
CA GLU A 236 11.04 -20.74 -9.82
C GLU A 236 9.57 -21.14 -9.97
N LYS A 237 8.96 -21.64 -8.90
CA LYS A 237 7.55 -22.04 -8.85
C LYS A 237 6.61 -20.92 -8.44
N LEU A 238 7.13 -19.77 -8.04
CA LEU A 238 6.35 -18.65 -7.55
C LEU A 238 5.68 -17.90 -8.71
N ASP A 239 4.34 -17.96 -8.78
CA ASP A 239 3.54 -17.31 -9.82
C ASP A 239 3.39 -15.80 -9.60
N GLY A 240 3.48 -15.36 -8.35
CA GLY A 240 3.24 -13.98 -7.99
C GLY A 240 3.42 -13.72 -6.50
N VAL A 241 3.74 -12.47 -6.17
CA VAL A 241 3.73 -11.95 -4.80
C VAL A 241 2.58 -10.95 -4.65
N VAL A 242 1.77 -11.09 -3.62
CA VAL A 242 0.69 -10.15 -3.29
C VAL A 242 1.08 -9.37 -2.04
N ILE A 243 1.17 -8.05 -2.15
CA ILE A 243 1.47 -7.18 -1.01
C ILE A 243 0.18 -6.50 -0.55
N SER A 244 -0.17 -6.72 0.71
CA SER A 244 -1.39 -6.19 1.33
C SER A 244 -1.31 -4.68 1.53
N HIS A 245 -0.17 -4.17 2.03
CA HIS A 245 0.07 -2.76 2.29
C HIS A 245 1.57 -2.45 2.43
N ALA A 246 1.90 -1.18 2.58
CA ALA A 246 3.26 -0.66 2.41
C ALA A 246 4.14 -0.64 3.68
N HIS A 247 3.70 -1.19 4.82
CA HIS A 247 4.59 -1.26 5.97
C HIS A 247 5.71 -2.28 5.75
N LEU A 248 6.88 -2.01 6.32
CA LEU A 248 8.10 -2.81 6.11
C LEU A 248 7.96 -4.26 6.60
N ASP A 249 7.13 -4.51 7.59
CA ASP A 249 6.78 -5.86 8.07
C ASP A 249 5.88 -6.66 7.13
N HIS A 250 5.43 -6.05 6.03
CA HIS A 250 4.67 -6.71 4.96
C HIS A 250 5.34 -6.64 3.59
N CYS A 251 6.28 -5.71 3.37
CA CYS A 251 6.92 -5.54 2.05
C CYS A 251 8.43 -5.27 2.07
N GLY A 252 9.05 -5.18 3.25
CA GLY A 252 10.40 -4.69 3.42
C GLY A 252 11.48 -5.53 2.76
N ILE A 253 11.36 -6.85 2.76
CA ILE A 253 12.38 -7.76 2.19
C ILE A 253 12.05 -8.16 0.75
N LEU A 254 10.97 -7.64 0.17
CA LEU A 254 10.57 -7.94 -1.21
C LEU A 254 11.69 -7.76 -2.25
N PRO A 255 12.53 -6.70 -2.20
CA PRO A 255 13.61 -6.54 -3.18
C PRO A 255 14.65 -7.67 -3.12
N PHE A 256 14.82 -8.31 -1.96
CA PHE A 256 15.71 -9.47 -1.81
C PHE A 256 15.32 -10.62 -2.73
N LEU A 257 14.02 -10.82 -3.03
CA LEU A 257 13.61 -11.90 -3.94
C LEU A 257 14.19 -11.71 -5.35
N TYR A 258 14.22 -10.47 -5.85
CA TYR A 258 14.77 -10.13 -7.17
C TYR A 258 16.28 -10.29 -7.23
N LYS A 259 16.97 -9.87 -6.16
CA LYS A 259 18.41 -10.09 -6.00
C LYS A 259 18.79 -11.58 -6.13
N TYR A 260 17.90 -12.48 -5.71
CA TYR A 260 18.10 -13.93 -5.75
C TYR A 260 17.39 -14.63 -6.92
N GLY A 261 16.90 -13.88 -7.91
CA GLY A 261 16.46 -14.41 -9.20
C GLY A 261 14.95 -14.57 -9.41
N TYR A 262 14.12 -14.02 -8.52
CA TYR A 262 12.69 -13.87 -8.82
C TYR A 262 12.49 -12.90 -10.00
N ASP A 263 11.68 -13.30 -10.99
CA ASP A 263 11.36 -12.54 -12.22
C ASP A 263 9.83 -12.49 -12.44
N GLY A 264 9.06 -12.71 -11.36
CA GLY A 264 7.60 -12.77 -11.40
C GLY A 264 6.93 -11.44 -11.03
N PRO A 265 5.59 -11.38 -11.10
CA PRO A 265 4.85 -10.15 -10.84
C PRO A 265 4.70 -9.86 -9.34
N ILE A 266 4.49 -8.58 -9.02
CA ILE A 266 3.95 -8.15 -7.72
C ILE A 266 2.56 -7.56 -7.92
N TYR A 267 1.62 -7.91 -7.06
CA TYR A 267 0.26 -7.36 -7.05
C TYR A 267 0.00 -6.59 -5.76
N CYS A 268 -0.39 -5.33 -5.87
CA CYS A 268 -0.78 -4.48 -4.75
C CYS A 268 -1.69 -3.34 -5.24
N SER A 269 -2.15 -2.47 -4.35
CA SER A 269 -2.89 -1.27 -4.77
C SER A 269 -1.96 -0.19 -5.36
N GLU A 270 -2.50 0.72 -6.17
CA GLU A 270 -1.72 1.85 -6.73
C GLU A 270 -0.98 2.66 -5.64
N PRO A 271 -1.61 3.05 -4.49
CA PRO A 271 -0.89 3.74 -3.43
C PRO A 271 0.16 2.87 -2.74
N THR A 272 -0.10 1.56 -2.56
CA THR A 272 0.86 0.65 -1.93
C THR A 272 2.14 0.52 -2.74
N GLN A 273 2.08 0.49 -4.08
CA GLN A 273 3.28 0.48 -4.93
C GLN A 273 4.21 1.65 -4.58
N VAL A 274 3.67 2.87 -4.56
CA VAL A 274 4.45 4.09 -4.35
C VAL A 274 4.96 4.19 -2.91
N LEU A 275 4.12 3.88 -1.92
CA LEU A 275 4.49 3.93 -0.51
C LEU A 275 5.52 2.84 -0.14
N MET A 276 5.41 1.66 -0.73
CA MET A 276 6.39 0.58 -0.57
C MET A 276 7.75 1.02 -1.10
N THR A 277 7.82 1.63 -2.29
CA THR A 277 9.06 2.18 -2.84
C THR A 277 9.66 3.25 -1.94
N LEU A 278 8.84 4.17 -1.39
CA LEU A 278 9.29 5.16 -0.41
C LEU A 278 9.97 4.48 0.79
N HIS A 279 9.29 3.49 1.39
CA HIS A 279 9.80 2.80 2.58
C HIS A 279 11.05 1.96 2.31
N GLN A 280 11.12 1.27 1.17
CA GLN A 280 12.30 0.47 0.80
C GLN A 280 13.53 1.35 0.53
N LEU A 281 13.34 2.51 -0.12
CA LEU A 281 14.44 3.46 -0.32
C LEU A 281 14.89 4.10 1.00
N ASP A 282 13.96 4.48 1.88
CA ASP A 282 14.31 4.99 3.20
C ASP A 282 15.04 3.95 4.06
N TYR A 283 14.62 2.69 3.99
CA TYR A 283 15.32 1.59 4.66
C TYR A 283 16.80 1.53 4.23
N LEU A 284 17.09 1.65 2.93
CA LEU A 284 18.46 1.72 2.41
C LEU A 284 19.23 2.95 2.91
N ASP A 285 18.59 4.11 2.92
CA ASP A 285 19.20 5.37 3.36
C ASP A 285 19.55 5.34 4.86
N VAL A 286 18.69 4.75 5.70
CA VAL A 286 18.92 4.57 7.13
C VAL A 286 20.11 3.63 7.37
N HIS A 287 20.09 2.43 6.77
CA HIS A 287 21.19 1.45 6.93
C HIS A 287 22.53 2.03 6.46
N SER A 288 22.53 2.76 5.35
CA SER A 288 23.74 3.43 4.85
C SER A 288 24.28 4.50 5.81
N ARG A 289 23.42 5.21 6.54
CA ARG A 289 23.84 6.23 7.53
C ARG A 289 24.37 5.63 8.82
N GLU A 290 23.81 4.48 9.21
CA GLU A 290 24.24 3.73 10.39
C GLU A 290 25.50 2.89 10.12
N GLY A 291 25.93 2.81 8.85
CA GLY A 291 27.10 2.03 8.45
C GLY A 291 26.83 0.53 8.40
N GLU A 292 25.56 0.14 8.33
CA GLU A 292 25.10 -1.25 8.27
C GLU A 292 24.94 -1.72 6.83
N HIS A 293 25.09 -3.04 6.61
CA HIS A 293 24.89 -3.62 5.29
C HIS A 293 23.41 -4.00 5.09
N SER A 294 22.77 -3.43 4.09
CA SER A 294 21.42 -3.82 3.68
C SER A 294 21.41 -5.16 2.93
N PRO A 295 20.39 -6.03 3.11
CA PRO A 295 20.24 -7.27 2.35
C PRO A 295 20.02 -7.09 0.84
N PHE A 296 19.58 -5.91 0.40
CA PHE A 296 19.33 -5.54 -1.00
C PHE A 296 19.82 -4.11 -1.30
N ASP A 297 19.85 -3.71 -2.57
CA ASP A 297 20.26 -2.37 -3.01
C ASP A 297 19.18 -1.62 -3.82
N GLN A 298 19.51 -0.42 -4.31
CA GLN A 298 18.56 0.41 -5.07
C GLN A 298 18.14 -0.20 -6.42
N LYS A 299 18.97 -1.06 -7.02
CA LYS A 299 18.62 -1.76 -8.28
C LYS A 299 17.53 -2.79 -8.01
N ASP A 300 17.63 -3.50 -6.90
CA ASP A 300 16.60 -4.45 -6.48
C ASP A 300 15.24 -3.75 -6.25
N VAL A 301 15.24 -2.54 -5.67
CA VAL A 301 14.03 -1.71 -5.53
C VAL A 301 13.48 -1.26 -6.88
N ARG A 302 14.35 -1.01 -7.87
CA ARG A 302 13.92 -0.73 -9.25
C ARG A 302 13.20 -1.93 -9.86
N GLU A 303 13.71 -3.14 -9.66
CA GLU A 303 13.06 -4.37 -10.13
C GLU A 303 11.66 -4.53 -9.52
N VAL A 304 11.51 -4.25 -8.22
CA VAL A 304 10.20 -4.22 -7.55
C VAL A 304 9.24 -3.27 -8.28
N VAL A 305 9.68 -2.06 -8.62
CA VAL A 305 8.84 -1.09 -9.35
C VAL A 305 8.46 -1.62 -10.74
N THR A 306 9.42 -2.14 -11.50
CA THR A 306 9.21 -2.63 -12.88
C THR A 306 8.24 -3.81 -12.93
N HIS A 307 8.34 -4.73 -11.98
CA HIS A 307 7.52 -5.95 -11.89
C HIS A 307 6.16 -5.75 -11.19
N THR A 308 5.91 -4.57 -10.61
CA THR A 308 4.63 -4.30 -9.93
C THR A 308 3.50 -4.03 -10.93
N ILE A 309 2.43 -4.79 -10.77
CA ILE A 309 1.15 -4.65 -11.49
C ILE A 309 0.10 -4.15 -10.48
N PRO A 310 -0.14 -2.83 -10.41
CA PRO A 310 -1.10 -2.29 -9.47
C PRO A 310 -2.54 -2.65 -9.84
N LEU A 311 -3.34 -2.96 -8.82
CA LEU A 311 -4.73 -3.37 -8.92
C LEU A 311 -5.63 -2.36 -8.20
N ARG A 312 -6.85 -2.19 -8.71
CA ARG A 312 -7.88 -1.39 -8.05
C ARG A 312 -8.67 -2.26 -7.09
N TYR A 313 -9.25 -1.65 -6.06
CA TYR A 313 -10.18 -2.35 -5.19
C TYR A 313 -11.38 -2.92 -5.95
N ASN A 314 -11.87 -4.07 -5.50
CA ASN A 314 -13.05 -4.76 -6.01
C ASN A 314 -12.93 -5.21 -7.49
N VAL A 315 -11.71 -5.31 -8.01
CA VAL A 315 -11.44 -5.76 -9.39
C VAL A 315 -10.86 -7.17 -9.36
N VAL A 316 -11.67 -8.16 -9.76
CA VAL A 316 -11.26 -9.57 -9.89
C VAL A 316 -10.18 -9.71 -10.96
N THR A 317 -9.05 -10.32 -10.63
CA THR A 317 -7.84 -10.38 -11.47
C THR A 317 -7.28 -11.80 -11.48
N ASP A 318 -7.11 -12.44 -12.64
CA ASP A 318 -6.40 -13.72 -12.75
C ASP A 318 -4.91 -13.49 -12.41
N VAL A 319 -4.36 -14.21 -11.43
CA VAL A 319 -2.95 -14.10 -11.00
C VAL A 319 -2.16 -15.40 -11.15
N ALA A 320 -2.88 -16.50 -11.32
CA ALA A 320 -2.36 -17.80 -11.73
C ALA A 320 -3.51 -18.56 -12.43
N PRO A 321 -3.25 -19.70 -13.10
CA PRO A 321 -4.30 -20.45 -13.80
C PRO A 321 -5.51 -20.80 -12.92
N ASP A 322 -5.26 -21.14 -11.66
CA ASP A 322 -6.28 -21.55 -10.70
C ASP A 322 -6.55 -20.50 -9.62
N ILE A 323 -6.00 -19.28 -9.71
CA ILE A 323 -6.13 -18.27 -8.64
C ILE A 323 -6.56 -16.92 -9.21
N LYS A 324 -7.70 -16.42 -8.71
CA LYS A 324 -8.15 -15.05 -8.93
C LYS A 324 -8.01 -14.24 -7.65
N LEU A 325 -7.48 -13.03 -7.77
CA LEU A 325 -7.25 -12.08 -6.69
C LEU A 325 -8.24 -10.92 -6.77
N THR A 326 -8.78 -10.53 -5.63
CA THR A 326 -9.49 -9.26 -5.45
C THR A 326 -8.96 -8.54 -4.21
N LEU A 327 -8.61 -7.27 -4.34
CA LEU A 327 -8.22 -6.41 -3.21
C LEU A 327 -9.45 -5.66 -2.71
N HIS A 328 -9.63 -5.58 -1.39
CA HIS A 328 -10.69 -4.81 -0.75
C HIS A 328 -10.09 -3.85 0.28
N ASN A 329 -10.76 -2.73 0.57
CA ASN A 329 -10.25 -1.76 1.56
C ASN A 329 -10.06 -2.42 2.94
N ALA A 330 -8.87 -2.27 3.53
CA ALA A 330 -8.56 -2.72 4.90
C ALA A 330 -8.68 -1.59 5.95
N GLY A 331 -8.75 -0.32 5.54
CA GLY A 331 -8.87 0.81 6.47
C GLY A 331 -7.66 1.05 7.38
N HIS A 332 -6.51 0.38 7.12
CA HIS A 332 -5.33 0.44 7.98
C HIS A 332 -4.41 1.63 7.66
N ILE A 333 -3.90 1.68 6.43
CA ILE A 333 -3.18 2.81 5.83
C ILE A 333 -3.67 3.04 4.39
N LEU A 334 -3.26 4.14 3.76
CA LEU A 334 -3.60 4.44 2.36
C LEU A 334 -3.23 3.26 1.44
N GLY A 335 -4.20 2.75 0.68
CA GLY A 335 -4.01 1.61 -0.22
C GLY A 335 -3.97 0.24 0.45
N SER A 336 -4.07 0.16 1.79
CA SER A 336 -4.09 -1.12 2.50
C SER A 336 -5.25 -2.02 2.06
N SER A 337 -4.96 -3.31 1.89
CA SER A 337 -5.86 -4.25 1.22
C SER A 337 -6.10 -5.51 2.04
N ILE A 338 -7.38 -5.86 2.23
CA ILE A 338 -7.80 -7.23 2.50
C ILE A 338 -7.70 -8.00 1.18
N VAL A 339 -6.98 -9.11 1.22
CA VAL A 339 -6.70 -9.97 0.06
C VAL A 339 -7.73 -11.08 -0.01
N HIS A 340 -8.54 -11.12 -1.08
CA HIS A 340 -9.48 -12.20 -1.36
C HIS A 340 -8.99 -13.06 -2.51
N LEU A 341 -8.70 -14.33 -2.22
CA LEU A 341 -8.30 -15.34 -3.20
C LEU A 341 -9.47 -16.26 -3.51
N HIS A 342 -9.89 -16.28 -4.76
CA HIS A 342 -10.81 -17.25 -5.31
C HIS A 342 -10.03 -18.34 -6.03
N ILE A 343 -9.93 -19.51 -5.40
CA ILE A 343 -9.07 -20.62 -5.85
C ILE A 343 -9.90 -21.71 -6.52
N GLY A 344 -9.46 -22.12 -7.71
CA GLY A 344 -10.18 -22.96 -8.65
C GLY A 344 -11.50 -22.33 -9.11
N GLU A 345 -12.41 -23.16 -9.62
CA GLU A 345 -13.80 -22.78 -9.90
C GLU A 345 -14.63 -22.78 -8.58
N GLY A 346 -14.15 -22.03 -7.59
CA GLY A 346 -14.72 -21.99 -6.24
C GLY A 346 -14.42 -23.25 -5.43
N LEU A 347 -13.25 -23.87 -5.61
CA LEU A 347 -12.84 -25.00 -4.80
C LEU A 347 -12.72 -24.60 -3.32
N HIS A 348 -12.04 -23.48 -3.06
CA HIS A 348 -11.81 -22.93 -1.74
C HIS A 348 -11.48 -21.43 -1.84
N ASN A 349 -12.06 -20.58 -1.00
CA ASN A 349 -11.77 -19.15 -1.00
C ASN A 349 -11.10 -18.77 0.31
N ILE A 350 -10.07 -17.93 0.19
CA ILE A 350 -9.29 -17.42 1.31
C ILE A 350 -9.49 -15.92 1.38
N VAL A 351 -9.80 -15.41 2.56
CA VAL A 351 -9.72 -13.98 2.88
C VAL A 351 -8.55 -13.82 3.84
N TYR A 352 -7.56 -13.04 3.45
CA TYR A 352 -6.45 -12.64 4.31
C TYR A 352 -6.62 -11.17 4.67
N SER A 353 -6.80 -10.88 5.97
CA SER A 353 -7.05 -9.52 6.43
C SER A 353 -5.82 -8.63 6.32
N ALA A 354 -4.62 -9.21 6.43
CA ALA A 354 -3.41 -8.50 6.84
C ALA A 354 -3.69 -7.61 8.05
N ASP A 355 -3.04 -6.47 8.15
CA ASP A 355 -3.41 -5.42 9.08
C ASP A 355 -4.64 -4.66 8.58
N PHE A 356 -5.62 -4.47 9.46
CA PHE A 356 -6.89 -3.82 9.10
C PHE A 356 -7.51 -3.04 10.27
N LYS A 357 -8.29 -2.00 9.94
CA LYS A 357 -9.09 -1.24 10.91
C LYS A 357 -10.58 -1.42 10.65
N PHE A 358 -11.27 -2.12 11.55
CA PHE A 358 -12.72 -2.24 11.53
C PHE A 358 -13.42 -1.13 12.33
N GLY A 359 -12.95 0.10 12.12
CA GLY A 359 -13.56 1.33 12.57
C GLY A 359 -13.21 2.44 11.59
N ARG A 360 -14.10 3.43 11.43
CA ARG A 360 -13.83 4.63 10.62
C ARG A 360 -12.80 5.49 11.34
N THR A 361 -11.84 6.04 10.61
CA THR A 361 -10.87 7.03 11.10
C THR A 361 -11.10 8.38 10.43
N MET A 362 -10.33 9.41 10.79
CA MET A 362 -10.41 10.70 10.10
C MET A 362 -9.94 10.61 8.64
N MET A 363 -9.00 9.70 8.36
CA MET A 363 -8.44 9.52 7.03
C MET A 363 -9.13 8.44 6.20
N LEU A 364 -9.55 7.32 6.79
CA LEU A 364 -9.95 6.11 6.06
C LEU A 364 -11.32 5.56 6.48
N ASP A 365 -12.00 4.98 5.49
CA ASP A 365 -13.19 4.16 5.73
C ASP A 365 -12.83 2.83 6.41
N SER A 366 -13.79 2.28 7.14
CA SER A 366 -13.65 0.99 7.81
C SER A 366 -13.41 -0.16 6.82
N ALA A 367 -12.70 -1.20 7.27
CA ALA A 367 -12.42 -2.39 6.49
C ALA A 367 -13.70 -3.08 5.94
N MET A 368 -13.62 -3.58 4.71
CA MET A 368 -14.72 -4.32 4.08
C MET A 368 -14.87 -5.71 4.70
N ALA A 369 -16.11 -6.06 5.08
CA ALA A 369 -16.44 -7.37 5.66
C ALA A 369 -17.40 -8.21 4.80
N GLN A 370 -17.63 -7.82 3.55
CA GLN A 370 -18.53 -8.52 2.62
C GLN A 370 -17.75 -9.10 1.45
N PHE A 371 -17.87 -10.40 1.26
CA PHE A 371 -17.18 -11.16 0.22
C PHE A 371 -18.17 -12.06 -0.52
N PRO A 372 -17.93 -12.39 -1.80
CA PRO A 372 -18.79 -13.33 -2.52
C PRO A 372 -18.80 -14.72 -1.89
N ARG A 373 -17.63 -15.22 -1.49
CA ARG A 373 -17.43 -16.53 -0.86
C ARG A 373 -16.13 -16.55 -0.06
N ALA A 374 -16.14 -17.18 1.12
CA ALA A 374 -14.99 -17.27 2.01
C ALA A 374 -15.07 -18.52 2.90
N GLU A 375 -14.19 -19.49 2.69
CA GLU A 375 -14.11 -20.70 3.52
C GLU A 375 -13.10 -20.55 4.65
N THR A 376 -11.94 -19.95 4.36
CA THR A 376 -10.89 -19.65 5.34
C THR A 376 -10.72 -18.15 5.49
N LEU A 377 -10.74 -17.67 6.73
CA LEU A 377 -10.26 -16.35 7.09
C LEU A 377 -8.88 -16.47 7.75
N ILE A 378 -7.89 -15.74 7.26
CA ILE A 378 -6.61 -15.51 7.94
C ILE A 378 -6.68 -14.09 8.50
N ILE A 379 -6.57 -13.93 9.81
CA ILE A 379 -6.82 -12.65 10.51
C ILE A 379 -5.67 -12.27 11.44
N GLU A 380 -5.29 -10.98 11.43
CA GLU A 380 -4.31 -10.44 12.39
C GLU A 380 -4.81 -10.54 13.85
N SER A 381 -3.87 -10.40 14.79
CA SER A 381 -4.16 -10.44 16.23
C SER A 381 -3.23 -9.55 17.05
N THR A 382 -2.75 -8.45 16.46
CA THR A 382 -1.89 -7.45 17.13
C THR A 382 -2.48 -7.02 18.48
N TYR A 383 -3.80 -6.81 18.49
CA TYR A 383 -4.60 -6.46 19.67
C TYR A 383 -5.60 -7.58 20.03
N GLY A 384 -5.17 -8.84 19.91
CA GLY A 384 -5.97 -10.03 20.22
C GLY A 384 -6.08 -10.35 21.72
N GLY A 385 -5.32 -9.68 22.59
CA GLY A 385 -5.32 -9.89 24.03
C GLY A 385 -6.62 -9.42 24.70
N PRO A 386 -6.97 -9.94 25.90
CA PRO A 386 -8.21 -9.57 26.61
C PRO A 386 -8.26 -8.11 27.00
N ASP A 387 -7.08 -7.53 27.31
CA ASP A 387 -6.94 -6.15 27.77
C ASP A 387 -6.64 -5.16 26.63
N ASP A 388 -6.53 -5.66 25.38
CA ASP A 388 -6.27 -4.85 24.19
C ASP A 388 -7.57 -4.17 23.68
N ILE A 389 -8.27 -3.49 24.58
CA ILE A 389 -9.47 -2.71 24.30
C ILE A 389 -9.09 -1.24 24.30
N MET A 390 -9.38 -0.56 23.19
CA MET A 390 -9.03 0.85 23.05
C MET A 390 -10.19 1.73 23.55
N PRO A 391 -9.90 2.94 24.06
CA PRO A 391 -10.94 3.92 24.34
C PRO A 391 -11.69 4.31 23.07
N ASP A 392 -12.89 4.88 23.23
CA ASP A 392 -13.63 5.41 22.09
C ASP A 392 -12.84 6.54 21.40
N ARG A 393 -13.13 6.71 20.11
CA ARG A 393 -12.31 7.57 19.27
C ARG A 393 -12.35 9.04 19.69
N GLU A 394 -13.50 9.52 20.12
CA GLU A 394 -13.71 10.89 20.58
C GLU A 394 -12.90 11.19 21.85
N GLY A 395 -12.86 10.25 22.80
CA GLY A 395 -12.04 10.35 24.01
C GLY A 395 -10.54 10.31 23.72
N VAL A 396 -10.11 9.51 22.74
CA VAL A 396 -8.71 9.47 22.28
C VAL A 396 -8.29 10.81 21.67
N GLU A 397 -9.11 11.36 20.80
CA GLU A 397 -8.88 12.66 20.16
C GLU A 397 -8.92 13.80 21.20
N GLY A 398 -9.90 13.78 22.10
CA GLY A 398 -10.01 14.73 23.21
C GLY A 398 -8.79 14.70 24.14
N LYS A 399 -8.22 13.51 24.41
CA LYS A 399 -6.99 13.39 25.20
C LYS A 399 -5.80 14.06 24.51
N LEU A 400 -5.64 13.87 23.20
CA LEU A 400 -4.59 14.55 22.43
C LEU A 400 -4.75 16.08 22.51
N VAL A 401 -5.97 16.57 22.29
CA VAL A 401 -6.29 18.01 22.35
C VAL A 401 -5.99 18.59 23.73
N SER A 402 -6.39 17.90 24.82
CA SER A 402 -6.10 18.31 26.19
C SER A 402 -4.60 18.42 26.44
N ILE A 403 -3.83 17.39 26.04
CA ILE A 403 -2.37 17.39 26.20
C ILE A 403 -1.75 18.58 25.47
N VAL A 404 -2.17 18.85 24.22
CA VAL A 404 -1.60 19.96 23.44
C VAL A 404 -1.93 21.31 24.08
N ASN A 405 -3.19 21.53 24.47
CA ASN A 405 -3.61 22.77 25.13
C ASN A 405 -2.87 23.00 26.45
N GLU A 406 -2.83 22.01 27.34
CA GLU A 406 -2.15 22.09 28.64
C GLU A 406 -0.65 22.39 28.50
N THR A 407 -0.01 21.82 27.49
CA THR A 407 1.41 22.05 27.20
C THR A 407 1.63 23.45 26.62
N ALA A 408 0.75 23.91 25.73
CA ALA A 408 0.80 25.25 25.17
C ALA A 408 0.53 26.35 26.20
N GLU A 409 -0.35 26.12 27.19
CA GLU A 409 -0.60 27.03 28.32
C GLU A 409 0.66 27.28 29.16
N LYS A 410 1.52 26.25 29.29
CA LYS A 410 2.82 26.35 29.97
C LYS A 410 3.92 26.93 29.07
N ASN A 411 3.56 27.41 27.88
CA ASN A 411 4.49 27.89 26.85
C ASN A 411 5.51 26.80 26.41
N GLY A 412 5.12 25.53 26.52
CA GLY A 412 5.89 24.37 26.11
C GLY A 412 5.58 23.92 24.69
N LYS A 413 6.35 22.94 24.21
CA LYS A 413 6.22 22.31 22.89
C LYS A 413 5.80 20.86 23.03
N VAL A 414 5.00 20.37 22.08
CA VAL A 414 4.62 18.96 22.00
C VAL A 414 5.39 18.29 20.87
N LEU A 415 6.20 17.29 21.19
CA LEU A 415 6.83 16.41 20.23
C LEU A 415 5.99 15.13 20.07
N ILE A 416 5.56 14.85 18.84
CA ILE A 416 4.79 13.66 18.47
C ILE A 416 5.63 12.82 17.50
N PRO A 417 6.34 11.79 17.98
CA PRO A 417 7.04 10.87 17.09
C PRO A 417 6.03 9.99 16.35
N VAL A 418 6.16 9.92 15.01
CA VAL A 418 5.25 9.16 14.15
C VAL A 418 5.99 8.35 13.09
N PRO A 419 5.47 7.18 12.67
CA PRO A 419 5.87 6.59 11.39
C PRO A 419 5.49 7.53 10.24
N ALA A 420 6.22 7.46 9.14
CA ALA A 420 6.04 8.35 7.99
C ALA A 420 4.65 8.25 7.34
N VAL A 421 4.10 7.03 7.33
CA VAL A 421 2.87 6.67 6.62
C VAL A 421 1.82 6.21 7.63
N GLY A 422 0.57 6.62 7.43
CA GLY A 422 -0.57 6.23 8.26
C GLY A 422 -0.76 7.17 9.44
N ARG A 423 0.00 6.98 10.53
CA ARG A 423 -0.24 7.72 11.78
C ARG A 423 -0.09 9.23 11.62
N ALA A 424 0.96 9.67 10.93
CA ALA A 424 1.26 11.09 10.79
C ALA A 424 0.08 11.85 10.17
N GLN A 425 -0.45 11.33 9.07
CA GLN A 425 -1.57 11.91 8.34
C GLN A 425 -2.86 11.91 9.15
N GLU A 426 -3.13 10.83 9.90
CA GLU A 426 -4.28 10.77 10.81
C GLU A 426 -4.20 11.85 11.89
N ILE A 427 -3.03 12.05 12.52
CA ILE A 427 -2.84 13.08 13.55
C ILE A 427 -2.96 14.49 12.96
N MET A 428 -2.42 14.72 11.76
CA MET A 428 -2.60 16.00 11.06
C MET A 428 -4.09 16.34 10.92
N LEU A 429 -4.91 15.41 10.41
CA LEU A 429 -6.35 15.64 10.24
C LEU A 429 -7.08 15.91 11.57
N VAL A 430 -6.71 15.21 12.64
CA VAL A 430 -7.28 15.44 13.98
C VAL A 430 -6.94 16.84 14.47
N LEU A 431 -5.66 17.24 14.42
CA LEU A 431 -5.25 18.55 14.89
C LEU A 431 -5.90 19.67 14.06
N ASP A 432 -5.95 19.54 12.74
CA ASP A 432 -6.61 20.50 11.85
C ASP A 432 -8.11 20.65 12.18
N ALA A 433 -8.83 19.54 12.33
CA ALA A 433 -10.26 19.55 12.61
C ALA A 433 -10.57 20.22 13.97
N TYR A 434 -9.77 19.93 14.99
CA TYR A 434 -9.97 20.49 16.34
C TYR A 434 -9.46 21.93 16.46
N MET A 435 -8.50 22.37 15.64
CA MET A 435 -8.16 23.81 15.57
C MET A 435 -9.29 24.60 14.91
N LYS A 436 -9.81 24.11 13.77
CA LYS A 436 -10.90 24.76 13.03
C LYS A 436 -12.20 24.87 13.82
N ASN A 437 -12.47 23.93 14.73
CA ASN A 437 -13.67 23.97 15.58
C ASN A 437 -13.45 24.74 16.90
N GLY A 438 -12.24 25.24 17.15
CA GLY A 438 -11.88 26.04 18.32
C GLY A 438 -11.64 25.27 19.63
N ALA A 439 -11.73 23.94 19.62
CA ALA A 439 -11.45 23.12 20.81
C ALA A 439 -9.94 22.96 21.07
N LEU A 440 -9.12 22.99 20.03
CA LEU A 440 -7.67 23.06 20.10
C LEU A 440 -7.21 24.49 19.81
N ARG A 441 -6.33 25.02 20.64
CA ARG A 441 -5.71 26.33 20.41
C ARG A 441 -4.93 26.31 19.09
N GLU A 442 -5.11 27.34 18.27
CA GLU A 442 -4.33 27.54 17.05
C GLU A 442 -2.85 27.74 17.38
N LEU A 443 -2.01 26.88 16.80
CA LEU A 443 -0.57 26.83 17.03
C LEU A 443 0.12 26.38 15.73
N PRO A 444 1.37 26.79 15.49
CA PRO A 444 2.14 26.24 14.39
C PRO A 444 2.41 24.74 14.63
N ILE A 445 2.18 23.93 13.59
CA ILE A 445 2.47 22.49 13.56
C ILE A 445 3.60 22.26 12.57
N TYR A 446 4.79 21.97 13.09
CA TYR A 446 5.97 21.66 12.27
C TYR A 446 5.98 20.19 11.88
N ILE A 447 6.20 19.92 10.60
CA ILE A 447 6.20 18.57 10.04
C ILE A 447 7.56 18.28 9.43
N GLU A 448 8.28 17.31 9.98
CA GLU A 448 9.62 16.96 9.50
C GLU A 448 9.79 15.46 9.21
N GLY A 449 10.65 15.17 8.23
CA GLY A 449 11.00 13.84 7.80
C GLY A 449 10.15 13.38 6.62
N MET A 450 10.03 12.07 6.46
CA MET A 450 9.28 11.47 5.35
C MET A 450 7.78 11.75 5.37
N VAL A 451 7.25 12.32 6.47
CA VAL A 451 5.83 12.70 6.55
C VAL A 451 5.43 13.60 5.38
N ASN A 452 6.29 14.54 4.96
CA ASN A 452 6.00 15.45 3.85
C ASN A 452 5.80 14.70 2.52
N GLU A 453 6.71 13.78 2.21
CA GLU A 453 6.64 12.97 0.98
C GLU A 453 5.45 11.99 1.03
N ALA A 454 5.23 11.34 2.18
CA ALA A 454 4.07 10.48 2.39
C ALA A 454 2.75 11.24 2.23
N THR A 455 2.64 12.44 2.79
CA THR A 455 1.45 13.30 2.66
C THR A 455 1.22 13.71 1.21
N ALA A 456 2.28 14.03 0.45
CA ALA A 456 2.16 14.29 -0.99
C ALA A 456 1.54 13.10 -1.73
N ILE A 457 1.98 11.88 -1.40
CA ILE A 457 1.40 10.64 -1.94
C ILE A 457 -0.08 10.50 -1.57
N HIS A 458 -0.48 10.77 -0.33
CA HIS A 458 -1.90 10.73 0.08
C HIS A 458 -2.77 11.66 -0.75
N THR A 459 -2.28 12.87 -1.03
CA THR A 459 -3.01 13.86 -1.84
C THR A 459 -3.10 13.48 -3.33
N ALA A 460 -2.22 12.60 -3.81
CA ALA A 460 -2.26 12.09 -5.18
C ALA A 460 -3.25 10.93 -5.37
N PHE A 461 -3.69 10.29 -4.28
CA PHE A 461 -4.63 9.17 -4.30
C PHE A 461 -5.90 9.42 -3.47
N PRO A 462 -6.65 10.52 -3.72
CA PRO A 462 -7.84 10.87 -2.94
C PRO A 462 -8.98 9.85 -3.07
N GLU A 463 -8.98 9.02 -4.12
CA GLU A 463 -9.93 7.92 -4.31
C GLU A 463 -9.85 6.84 -3.21
N TYR A 464 -8.74 6.80 -2.46
CA TYR A 464 -8.50 5.85 -1.37
C TYR A 464 -8.73 6.46 0.03
N LEU A 465 -9.12 7.73 0.11
CA LEU A 465 -9.44 8.42 1.36
C LEU A 465 -10.94 8.33 1.65
N VAL A 466 -11.31 8.56 2.91
CA VAL A 466 -12.70 8.66 3.33
C VAL A 466 -13.46 9.70 2.50
N ARG A 467 -14.74 9.43 2.22
CA ARG A 467 -15.58 10.25 1.34
C ARG A 467 -15.48 11.76 1.62
N ASP A 468 -15.54 12.17 2.88
CA ASP A 468 -15.57 13.60 3.24
C ASP A 468 -14.27 14.31 2.84
N ILE A 469 -13.11 13.69 3.09
CA ILE A 469 -11.79 14.22 2.70
C ILE A 469 -11.62 14.16 1.18
N LYS A 470 -12.07 13.06 0.55
CA LYS A 470 -12.09 12.92 -0.90
C LYS A 470 -12.88 14.05 -1.56
N GLU A 471 -14.07 14.37 -1.06
CA GLU A 471 -14.92 15.43 -1.59
C GLU A 471 -14.31 16.82 -1.41
N GLN A 472 -13.69 17.08 -0.26
CA GLN A 472 -12.96 18.34 -0.01
C GLN A 472 -11.82 18.53 -1.03
N ILE A 473 -10.98 17.52 -1.22
CA ILE A 473 -9.83 17.57 -2.13
C ILE A 473 -10.26 17.62 -3.60
N LEU A 474 -11.26 16.82 -3.99
CA LEU A 474 -11.67 16.67 -5.40
C LEU A 474 -12.69 17.71 -5.87
N HIS A 475 -13.51 18.27 -4.99
CA HIS A 475 -14.65 19.09 -5.42
C HIS A 475 -14.70 20.48 -4.79
N GLN A 476 -14.00 20.72 -3.69
CA GLN A 476 -14.03 22.01 -2.98
C GLN A 476 -12.70 22.76 -3.05
N ASP A 477 -11.69 22.19 -3.72
CA ASP A 477 -10.30 22.68 -3.75
C ASP A 477 -9.75 22.99 -2.34
N LEU A 478 -10.27 22.27 -1.33
CA LEU A 478 -9.87 22.36 0.06
C LEU A 478 -9.06 21.11 0.39
N ASN A 479 -7.78 21.28 0.68
CA ASN A 479 -6.91 20.18 1.07
C ASN A 479 -6.59 20.27 2.57
N PRO A 480 -7.19 19.42 3.42
CA PRO A 480 -6.92 19.41 4.85
C PRO A 480 -5.44 19.24 5.17
N PHE A 481 -4.67 18.51 4.36
CA PHE A 481 -3.24 18.32 4.55
C PHE A 481 -2.38 19.56 4.23
N GLN A 482 -2.99 20.62 3.71
CA GLN A 482 -2.36 21.91 3.40
C GLN A 482 -2.99 23.06 4.20
N SER A 483 -3.53 22.74 5.38
CA SER A 483 -4.00 23.76 6.32
C SER A 483 -2.90 24.78 6.65
N GLU A 484 -3.30 26.01 6.96
CA GLU A 484 -2.38 27.10 7.30
C GLU A 484 -1.56 26.82 8.57
N TYR A 485 -2.03 25.90 9.41
CA TYR A 485 -1.34 25.46 10.63
C TYR A 485 -0.11 24.60 10.35
N PHE A 486 0.02 24.01 9.14
CA PHE A 486 1.10 23.07 8.83
C PHE A 486 2.31 23.77 8.20
N HIS A 487 3.47 23.57 8.84
CA HIS A 487 4.76 24.13 8.42
C HIS A 487 5.76 23.00 8.14
N PRO A 488 5.89 22.56 6.88
CA PRO A 488 6.90 21.58 6.48
C PRO A 488 8.31 22.10 6.76
N VAL A 489 9.11 21.31 7.48
CA VAL A 489 10.53 21.62 7.74
C VAL A 489 11.38 20.92 6.68
N THR A 490 12.10 21.69 5.87
CA THR A 490 12.91 21.16 4.76
C THR A 490 14.41 21.20 5.02
N HIS A 491 14.87 22.04 5.96
CA HIS A 491 16.29 22.16 6.31
C HIS A 491 16.52 21.84 7.79
N PRO A 492 17.46 20.93 8.13
CA PRO A 492 17.78 20.61 9.53
C PRO A 492 18.23 21.82 10.36
N GLY A 493 18.73 22.88 9.71
CA GLY A 493 19.13 24.12 10.38
C GLY A 493 17.96 24.90 11.01
N ASP A 494 16.74 24.72 10.49
CA ASP A 494 15.55 25.43 10.97
C ASP A 494 15.11 24.92 12.36
N ARG A 495 15.59 23.74 12.78
CA ARG A 495 15.21 23.12 14.05
C ARG A 495 15.58 23.98 15.26
N ASP A 496 16.72 24.68 15.20
CA ASP A 496 17.16 25.53 16.31
C ASP A 496 16.22 26.73 16.50
N GLU A 497 15.73 27.32 15.40
CA GLU A 497 14.73 28.40 15.44
C GLU A 497 13.38 27.90 15.97
N ILE A 498 12.94 26.73 15.52
CA ILE A 498 11.69 26.09 15.98
C ILE A 498 11.74 25.83 17.48
N VAL A 499 12.86 25.29 17.99
CA VAL A 499 13.04 25.01 19.42
C VAL A 499 13.11 26.30 20.25
N ALA A 500 13.78 27.33 19.74
CA ALA A 500 13.88 28.64 20.41
C ALA A 500 12.57 29.44 20.37
N GLY A 501 11.66 29.11 19.46
CA GLY A 501 10.39 29.80 19.23
C GLY A 501 9.32 29.60 20.31
N GLY A 502 8.09 30.01 19.97
CA GLY A 502 6.90 29.90 20.83
C GLY A 502 6.37 28.47 21.00
N PRO A 503 5.21 28.28 21.65
CA PRO A 503 4.59 26.97 21.78
C PRO A 503 4.16 26.45 20.40
N CYS A 504 4.44 25.19 20.13
CA CYS A 504 4.17 24.55 18.85
C CYS A 504 3.97 23.04 19.03
N VAL A 505 3.42 22.40 17.99
CA VAL A 505 3.41 20.94 17.86
C VAL A 505 4.46 20.56 16.81
N ILE A 506 5.23 19.51 17.07
CA ILE A 506 6.25 18.99 16.16
C ILE A 506 5.90 17.53 15.87
N ILE A 507 5.58 17.23 14.62
CA ILE A 507 5.33 15.88 14.12
C ILE A 507 6.56 15.44 13.34
N ALA A 508 7.26 14.43 13.83
CA ALA A 508 8.56 14.04 13.28
C ALA A 508 8.76 12.51 13.23
N THR A 509 9.49 12.04 12.22
CA THR A 509 9.96 10.65 12.15
C THR A 509 11.26 10.44 12.94
N SER A 510 11.56 9.26 13.50
CA SER A 510 10.78 8.01 13.43
C SER A 510 9.86 7.79 14.65
N GLY A 511 8.77 7.06 14.45
CA GLY A 511 7.71 6.88 15.44
C GLY A 511 8.08 6.12 16.71
N MET A 512 9.22 5.42 16.70
CA MET A 512 9.72 4.64 17.83
C MET A 512 11.00 5.23 18.45
N MET A 513 11.41 6.43 18.03
CA MET A 513 12.62 7.10 18.53
C MET A 513 13.92 6.34 18.24
N GLU A 514 13.99 5.62 17.13
CA GLU A 514 15.22 4.88 16.74
C GLU A 514 16.17 5.73 15.89
N GLY A 515 15.67 6.80 15.27
CA GLY A 515 16.48 7.68 14.43
C GLY A 515 15.73 8.90 13.91
N GLY A 516 16.42 9.68 13.08
CA GLY A 516 15.83 10.79 12.33
C GLY A 516 15.52 12.05 13.16
N PRO A 517 14.72 12.98 12.58
CA PRO A 517 14.42 14.26 13.20
C PRO A 517 13.83 14.19 14.62
N ALA A 518 13.03 13.17 14.94
CA ALA A 518 12.40 13.02 16.24
C ALA A 518 13.42 12.90 17.38
N ILE A 519 14.53 12.16 17.18
CA ILE A 519 15.60 12.08 18.17
C ILE A 519 16.27 13.44 18.39
N ASP A 520 16.53 14.19 17.31
CA ASP A 520 17.22 15.47 17.41
C ASP A 520 16.34 16.55 18.08
N TYR A 521 15.02 16.54 17.81
CA TYR A 521 14.08 17.35 18.58
C TYR A 521 14.02 16.92 20.05
N PHE A 522 13.94 15.62 20.33
CA PHE A 522 13.93 15.11 21.70
C PHE A 522 15.18 15.54 22.46
N ARG A 523 16.37 15.42 21.86
CA ARG A 523 17.64 15.86 22.45
C ARG A 523 17.58 17.31 22.93
N ARG A 524 16.98 18.20 22.13
CA ARG A 524 16.83 19.63 22.45
C ARG A 524 15.69 19.94 23.42
N LEU A 525 14.58 19.20 23.36
CA LEU A 525 13.33 19.52 24.08
C LEU A 525 13.21 18.78 25.43
N ALA A 526 13.81 17.59 25.56
CA ALA A 526 13.65 16.72 26.72
C ALA A 526 14.11 17.31 28.07
N PRO A 527 15.14 18.18 28.14
CA PRO A 527 15.56 18.78 29.40
C PRO A 527 14.56 19.78 30.02
N ASP A 528 13.63 20.34 29.23
CA ASP A 528 12.67 21.35 29.70
C ASP A 528 11.34 20.69 30.13
N PRO A 529 10.95 20.79 31.41
CA PRO A 529 9.74 20.16 31.95
C PRO A 529 8.43 20.77 31.42
N ARG A 530 8.47 21.93 30.73
CA ARG A 530 7.30 22.52 30.08
C ARG A 530 6.89 21.73 28.85
N ASN A 531 7.82 21.01 28.21
CA ASN A 531 7.57 20.29 26.97
C ASN A 531 6.88 18.95 27.24
N THR A 532 6.29 18.37 26.20
CA THR A 532 5.66 17.04 26.26
C THR A 532 6.03 16.18 25.08
N LEU A 533 6.39 14.92 25.35
CA LEU A 533 6.55 13.86 24.38
C LEU A 533 5.26 13.05 24.38
N ALA A 534 4.50 13.08 23.29
CA ALA A 534 3.21 12.42 23.18
C ALA A 534 3.29 11.25 22.18
N TYR A 535 3.35 10.03 22.70
CA TYR A 535 3.31 8.82 21.88
C TYR A 535 1.88 8.53 21.41
N VAL A 536 1.70 8.45 20.09
CA VAL A 536 0.43 8.13 19.41
C VAL A 536 0.48 6.78 18.67
N SER A 537 1.60 6.07 18.78
CA SER A 537 1.84 4.77 18.17
C SER A 537 2.37 3.79 19.21
N TYR A 538 2.14 2.50 18.97
CA TYR A 538 2.75 1.43 19.77
C TYR A 538 4.27 1.56 19.76
N GLN A 539 4.90 1.30 20.90
CA GLN A 539 6.35 1.36 21.08
C GLN A 539 6.83 -0.07 21.30
N VAL A 540 7.53 -0.62 20.32
CA VAL A 540 7.99 -2.01 20.36
C VAL A 540 9.02 -2.19 21.47
N GLU A 541 9.00 -3.33 22.15
CA GLU A 541 9.98 -3.67 23.19
C GLU A 541 11.41 -3.60 22.63
N GLY A 542 12.37 -3.12 23.42
CA GLY A 542 13.76 -2.90 22.99
C GLY A 542 14.05 -1.51 22.40
N THR A 543 13.06 -0.84 21.82
CA THR A 543 13.25 0.52 21.25
C THR A 543 13.56 1.57 22.31
N LEU A 544 14.23 2.65 21.93
CA LEU A 544 14.42 3.83 22.78
C LEU A 544 13.07 4.43 23.19
N GLY A 545 12.11 4.51 22.28
CA GLY A 545 10.78 5.03 22.57
C GLY A 545 10.07 4.26 23.69
N ASN A 546 10.15 2.92 23.67
CA ASN A 546 9.61 2.09 24.75
C ASN A 546 10.34 2.29 26.08
N ARG A 547 11.68 2.43 26.06
CA ARG A 547 12.48 2.70 27.26
C ARG A 547 12.11 4.04 27.90
N ILE A 548 11.93 5.10 27.11
CA ILE A 548 11.49 6.43 27.59
C ILE A 548 10.06 6.35 28.13
N LYS A 549 9.14 5.69 27.42
CA LYS A 549 7.76 5.46 27.87
C LYS A 549 7.72 4.79 29.26
N ASN A 550 8.62 3.84 29.50
CA ASN A 550 8.74 3.12 30.77
C ASN A 550 9.56 3.85 31.85
N GLY A 551 9.86 5.15 31.64
CA GLY A 551 10.41 6.02 32.66
C GLY A 551 11.93 6.21 32.63
N LEU A 552 12.63 5.82 31.55
CA LEU A 552 14.04 6.12 31.39
C LEU A 552 14.28 7.64 31.47
N LYS A 553 15.05 8.08 32.47
CA LYS A 553 15.29 9.50 32.76
C LYS A 553 16.56 10.07 32.16
N GLU A 554 17.51 9.23 31.78
CA GLU A 554 18.76 9.65 31.16
C GLU A 554 19.00 8.80 29.91
N VAL A 555 19.19 9.46 28.79
CA VAL A 555 19.32 8.83 27.47
C VAL A 555 20.67 9.23 26.87
N SER A 556 21.48 8.24 26.50
CA SER A 556 22.69 8.47 25.72
C SER A 556 22.32 8.61 24.24
N LEU A 557 22.60 9.77 23.65
CA LEU A 557 22.34 10.06 22.23
C LEU A 557 23.61 10.59 21.57
N PHE A 558 23.75 10.36 20.27
CA PHE A 558 24.80 11.02 19.49
C PHE A 558 24.40 12.47 19.17
N GLY A 559 25.27 13.41 19.52
CA GLY A 559 25.15 14.80 19.13
C GLY A 559 25.50 15.02 17.65
N PRO A 560 25.25 16.22 17.11
CA PRO A 560 25.56 16.56 15.72
C PRO A 560 27.05 16.45 15.36
N ASP A 561 27.94 16.52 16.36
CA ASP A 561 29.38 16.35 16.21
C ASP A 561 29.84 14.87 16.32
N GLY A 562 28.88 13.93 16.38
CA GLY A 562 29.13 12.49 16.50
C GLY A 562 29.55 12.05 17.89
N LYS A 563 29.56 12.94 18.90
CA LYS A 563 29.91 12.57 20.27
C LYS A 563 28.69 12.11 21.04
N MET A 564 28.88 11.18 21.97
CA MET A 564 27.81 10.80 22.89
C MET A 564 27.54 11.91 23.91
N GLU A 565 26.27 12.29 24.01
CA GLU A 565 25.71 13.25 24.96
C GLU A 565 24.70 12.52 25.86
N MET A 566 24.71 12.85 27.15
CA MET A 566 23.71 12.37 28.11
C MET A 566 22.58 13.39 28.21
N VAL A 567 21.40 13.03 27.73
CA VAL A 567 20.21 13.88 27.74
C VAL A 567 19.29 13.49 28.90
N LYS A 568 18.91 14.48 29.71
CA LYS A 568 17.93 14.28 30.79
C LYS A 568 16.51 14.43 30.26
N CYS A 569 15.67 13.43 30.52
CA CYS A 569 14.25 13.44 30.20
C CYS A 569 13.44 14.00 31.37
N ASN A 570 13.34 15.33 31.41
CA ASN A 570 12.53 16.07 32.38
C ASN A 570 11.15 16.46 31.83
N MET A 571 11.00 16.46 30.51
CA MET A 571 9.73 16.72 29.83
C MET A 571 8.65 15.71 30.25
N ARG A 572 7.39 16.13 30.16
CA ARG A 572 6.24 15.23 30.37
C ARG A 572 6.24 14.15 29.28
N VAL A 573 6.01 12.89 29.64
CA VAL A 573 5.86 11.79 28.68
C VAL A 573 4.45 11.25 28.80
N GLU A 574 3.72 11.25 27.70
CA GLU A 574 2.33 10.79 27.61
C GLU A 574 2.20 9.72 26.53
N SER A 575 1.32 8.75 26.77
CA SER A 575 0.93 7.77 25.76
C SER A 575 -0.57 7.85 25.52
N ILE A 576 -0.93 8.04 24.26
CA ILE A 576 -2.30 8.16 23.79
C ILE A 576 -2.62 6.91 22.98
N GLU A 577 -3.21 5.95 23.66
CA GLU A 577 -3.65 4.69 23.07
C GLU A 577 -4.97 4.89 22.33
N GLY A 578 -5.18 4.16 21.23
CA GLY A 578 -6.42 4.22 20.43
C GLY A 578 -6.29 4.90 19.07
N PHE A 579 -5.17 5.56 18.78
CA PHE A 579 -4.91 6.04 17.42
C PHE A 579 -4.59 4.87 16.46
N SER A 580 -4.02 3.76 16.96
CA SER A 580 -3.56 2.58 16.18
C SER A 580 -4.35 2.29 14.90
N GLY A 581 -3.63 2.04 13.80
CA GLY A 581 -4.22 1.63 12.52
C GLY A 581 -4.73 0.19 12.53
N HIS A 582 -4.46 -0.57 13.58
CA HIS A 582 -4.99 -1.93 13.75
C HIS A 582 -6.32 -1.91 14.49
N SER A 583 -7.13 -2.93 14.23
CA SER A 583 -8.35 -3.19 14.97
C SER A 583 -8.05 -3.59 16.40
N ASP A 584 -8.73 -2.98 17.37
CA ASP A 584 -8.67 -3.44 18.76
C ASP A 584 -9.42 -4.77 18.93
N ARG A 585 -9.39 -5.36 20.13
CA ARG A 585 -10.08 -6.63 20.40
C ARG A 585 -11.55 -6.63 19.97
N ASN A 586 -12.28 -5.56 20.26
CA ASN A 586 -13.70 -5.45 19.97
C ASN A 586 -13.96 -5.33 18.47
N GLN A 587 -13.11 -4.59 17.75
CA GLN A 587 -13.15 -4.46 16.30
C GLN A 587 -12.80 -5.78 15.61
N LEU A 588 -11.79 -6.53 16.09
CA LEU A 588 -11.44 -7.86 15.58
C LEU A 588 -12.63 -8.85 15.70
N LEU A 589 -13.24 -8.93 16.89
CA LEU A 589 -14.44 -9.76 17.10
C LEU A 589 -15.64 -9.24 16.30
N GLY A 590 -15.79 -7.92 16.20
CA GLY A 590 -16.83 -7.26 15.42
C GLY A 590 -16.73 -7.57 13.92
N PHE A 591 -15.51 -7.62 13.39
CA PHE A 591 -15.22 -8.00 12.01
C PHE A 591 -15.66 -9.43 11.74
N ILE A 592 -15.21 -10.40 12.56
CA ILE A 592 -15.63 -11.80 12.43
C ILE A 592 -17.16 -11.92 12.57
N LYS A 593 -17.78 -11.16 13.48
CA LYS A 593 -19.24 -11.13 13.67
C LYS A 593 -20.00 -10.57 12.47
N ARG A 594 -19.47 -9.56 11.76
CA ARG A 594 -20.12 -8.94 10.60
C ARG A 594 -19.70 -9.53 9.26
N MET A 595 -18.64 -10.34 9.23
CA MET A 595 -18.16 -10.98 8.02
C MET A 595 -19.26 -11.85 7.38
N MET A 596 -19.50 -11.61 6.09
CA MET A 596 -20.42 -12.39 5.26
C MET A 596 -19.75 -12.82 3.94
N PRO A 597 -19.83 -14.12 3.57
CA PRO A 597 -20.37 -15.23 4.36
C PRO A 597 -19.48 -15.56 5.58
N LYS A 598 -20.01 -16.40 6.47
CA LYS A 598 -19.23 -16.88 7.62
C LYS A 598 -18.16 -17.87 7.17
N PRO A 599 -16.89 -17.70 7.60
CA PRO A 599 -15.86 -18.67 7.28
C PRO A 599 -16.10 -19.97 8.04
N THR A 600 -15.66 -21.08 7.45
CA THR A 600 -15.69 -22.41 8.08
C THR A 600 -14.45 -22.68 8.94
N ARG A 601 -13.37 -21.91 8.71
CA ARG A 601 -12.10 -21.98 9.43
C ARG A 601 -11.51 -20.59 9.60
N ILE A 602 -10.90 -20.33 10.75
CA ILE A 602 -10.12 -19.12 11.01
C ILE A 602 -8.67 -19.52 11.34
N ILE A 603 -7.73 -18.79 10.81
CA ILE A 603 -6.29 -18.92 11.09
C ILE A 603 -5.84 -17.56 11.62
N VAL A 604 -5.23 -17.56 12.80
CA VAL A 604 -4.76 -16.32 13.44
C VAL A 604 -3.28 -16.14 13.14
N ASN A 605 -2.92 -14.95 12.64
CA ASN A 605 -1.55 -14.53 12.39
C ASN A 605 -1.30 -13.14 13.03
N HIS A 606 -0.12 -12.59 12.78
CA HIS A 606 0.31 -11.22 13.07
C HIS A 606 -0.08 -10.78 14.49
N GLY A 607 0.59 -11.35 15.49
CA GLY A 607 0.30 -11.13 16.90
C GLY A 607 1.16 -12.01 17.80
N GLU A 608 1.58 -11.46 18.94
CA GLU A 608 2.38 -12.18 19.94
C GLU A 608 1.72 -13.51 20.32
N ARG A 609 2.54 -14.56 20.51
CA ARG A 609 2.10 -15.93 20.79
C ARG A 609 0.91 -16.02 21.75
N ARG A 610 1.04 -15.43 22.94
CA ARG A 610 0.01 -15.48 23.98
C ARG A 610 -1.28 -14.77 23.55
N LYS A 611 -1.18 -13.61 22.90
CA LYS A 611 -2.35 -12.85 22.41
C LYS A 611 -3.08 -13.64 21.33
N SER A 612 -2.34 -14.19 20.38
CA SER A 612 -2.85 -15.01 19.27
C SER A 612 -3.58 -16.26 19.78
N GLU A 613 -2.99 -17.01 20.70
CA GLU A 613 -3.59 -18.21 21.30
C GLU A 613 -4.88 -17.89 22.08
N LEU A 614 -4.87 -16.85 22.91
CA LEU A 614 -6.05 -16.40 23.67
C LEU A 614 -7.16 -15.89 22.75
N PHE A 615 -6.80 -15.15 21.70
CA PHE A 615 -7.75 -14.68 20.69
C PHE A 615 -8.41 -15.86 19.97
N ALA A 616 -7.63 -16.83 19.52
CA ALA A 616 -8.14 -18.03 18.84
C ALA A 616 -9.11 -18.83 19.71
N GLN A 617 -8.77 -19.05 20.99
CA GLN A 617 -9.65 -19.72 21.95
C GLN A 617 -10.97 -18.96 22.13
N ASN A 618 -10.89 -17.63 22.21
CA ASN A 618 -12.06 -16.78 22.38
C ASN A 618 -12.97 -16.79 21.14
N VAL A 619 -12.39 -16.70 19.94
CA VAL A 619 -13.12 -16.79 18.67
C VAL A 619 -13.81 -18.14 18.54
N ASN A 620 -13.12 -19.24 18.84
CA ASN A 620 -13.69 -20.59 18.81
C ASN A 620 -14.90 -20.69 19.75
N ARG A 621 -14.76 -20.21 20.99
CA ARG A 621 -15.84 -20.21 21.99
C ARG A 621 -17.05 -19.35 21.59
N ILE A 622 -16.82 -18.17 21.01
CA ILE A 622 -17.90 -17.21 20.69
C ILE A 622 -18.64 -17.61 19.41
N PHE A 623 -17.93 -18.05 18.38
CA PHE A 623 -18.50 -18.26 17.06
C PHE A 623 -18.69 -19.73 16.68
N GLY A 624 -18.11 -20.67 17.44
CA GLY A 624 -18.17 -22.10 17.12
C GLY A 624 -17.40 -22.47 15.85
N ILE A 625 -16.48 -21.62 15.39
CA ILE A 625 -15.67 -21.82 14.18
C ILE A 625 -14.32 -22.41 14.56
N LYS A 626 -13.82 -23.38 13.79
CA LYS A 626 -12.49 -23.96 14.02
C LYS A 626 -11.42 -22.88 13.79
N THR A 627 -10.82 -22.42 14.89
CA THR A 627 -9.75 -21.42 14.88
C THR A 627 -8.43 -22.05 15.31
N VAL A 628 -7.36 -21.79 14.56
CA VAL A 628 -6.00 -22.32 14.82
C VAL A 628 -4.95 -21.20 14.79
N VAL A 629 -3.85 -21.42 15.48
CA VAL A 629 -2.66 -20.55 15.49
C VAL A 629 -1.44 -21.42 15.18
N PRO A 630 -1.08 -21.61 13.90
CA PRO A 630 0.07 -22.44 13.54
C PRO A 630 1.39 -21.82 14.04
N ASP A 631 2.41 -22.65 14.23
CA ASP A 631 3.81 -22.19 14.31
C ASP A 631 4.36 -21.85 12.92
N VAL A 632 5.41 -21.02 12.85
CA VAL A 632 6.18 -20.80 11.62
C VAL A 632 6.76 -22.14 11.14
N LEU A 633 6.80 -22.34 9.80
CA LEU A 633 7.07 -23.60 9.10
C LEU A 633 5.98 -24.67 9.17
N GLU A 634 4.83 -24.42 9.81
CA GLU A 634 3.70 -25.35 9.67
C GLU A 634 3.04 -25.26 8.27
N SER A 635 2.59 -26.42 7.81
CA SER A 635 1.82 -26.60 6.57
C SER A 635 0.39 -27.01 6.90
N LEU A 636 -0.59 -26.17 6.56
CA LEU A 636 -2.01 -26.42 6.80
C LEU A 636 -2.72 -26.76 5.49
N ARG A 637 -3.27 -27.97 5.40
CA ARG A 637 -4.21 -28.33 4.32
C ARG A 637 -5.58 -27.68 4.56
N LEU A 638 -6.00 -26.84 3.64
CA LEU A 638 -7.27 -26.12 3.68
C LEU A 638 -8.38 -26.91 2.96
N ARG A 639 -8.04 -27.59 1.86
CA ARG A 639 -8.94 -28.43 1.06
C ARG A 639 -8.26 -29.70 0.57
#